data_AF-A0A1H6QEC7-F1
#
_entry.id   AF-A0A1H6QEC7-F1
#
_cell.length_a   1.000
_cell.length_b   1.000
_cell.length_c   1.000
_cell.angle_alpha   90.00
_cell.angle_beta   90.00
_cell.angle_gamma   90.00
#
_symmetry.space_group_name_H-M   'P 1'
#
loop_
_entity.id
_entity.type
_entity.pdbx_description
1 polymer ?
#
loop_
_entity_poly.entity_id
_entity_poly.type
_entity_poly.pdbx_seq_one_letter_code
_entity_poly.pdbx_strand_id
1 'polypeptide(L)'
;MLEIRNSEGKVLELPEDQTITIEINSTIFDADEALRGSYSYPFTFGLSPNNCLFIGNSHLPESPISTDLKVSVRSEPFHFNALLTFTTSGNKADAALLIDLGELADQIRNVPVREFVTERIFIGTDETANVATMRKMAVAPPNRYPCVFPPFHNSEMVEAEFKPNANYKAPTIVNVCYPGTPEPVYSNTLLGTGDRLLTPFIYVGWLITYICTKLGFAASGTFFSDPVLSRLVIYNTQTVPGLSVDTGGYTVEIGRHLGDYSISEFFKALRTYVGLSIDFNLTSRKAIFNTYKSMASSNAYTDISEMIVPETYGIDKSAGKGYNIKVFSDGSDKYVRYHPFPFDSKEIQPKELKSSFSFTVGTKQTDMGLSIGTVRMDSFKSTNDTSAAGPEWLIPAAQQPGNLADPYFEKSANYSPYVDANDPDAIPPAKNEWALRLLVYWGLKEDTAGNFYPYASSVSYDAKYRIFGELSLQPGEPDDIWNRYQKFYFEFLASSKKVTTLARLSLSKLGEVSPSVPVGFKLSNQVLGKYILEKLSYRLSASEGYVLAEFEGRQLVPKLFKPSGAYDPKLINSWVQLAIENRVTEDANENGSIRNSYADIVAYVWKDGLFTEPENTQSLLIEYVKKVDDYDVNGIPHKTTTKLSSYISGHRTVVESRVLHLVAGNPRGLIKWTTWAMLDGEGYRTR
;
A
#
# COMPACT_ATOMS: atom_id res chain seq x y z
N MET A 1 -4.49 -38.83 -24.26
CA MET A 1 -5.91 -38.93 -23.88
C MET A 1 -6.13 -38.11 -22.61
N LEU A 2 -7.23 -37.36 -22.54
CA LEU A 2 -7.61 -36.59 -21.36
C LEU A 2 -8.17 -37.54 -20.29
N GLU A 3 -7.61 -37.52 -19.10
CA GLU A 3 -8.09 -38.29 -17.96
C GLU A 3 -8.41 -37.37 -16.79
N ILE A 4 -9.58 -37.53 -16.17
CA ILE A 4 -9.94 -36.87 -14.91
C ILE A 4 -10.07 -37.97 -13.86
N ARG A 5 -9.23 -37.90 -12.82
CA ARG A 5 -9.15 -38.89 -11.75
C ARG A 5 -9.59 -38.29 -10.42
N ASN A 6 -10.45 -38.98 -9.67
CA ASN A 6 -10.79 -38.58 -8.31
C ASN A 6 -9.70 -39.02 -7.31
N SER A 7 -9.88 -38.71 -6.03
CA SER A 7 -8.96 -39.12 -4.95
C SER A 7 -8.84 -40.64 -4.76
N GLU A 8 -9.84 -41.41 -5.20
CA GLU A 8 -9.83 -42.89 -5.16
C GLU A 8 -9.13 -43.51 -6.39
N GLY A 9 -8.67 -42.69 -7.33
CA GLY A 9 -8.03 -43.14 -8.57
C GLY A 9 -9.01 -43.60 -9.66
N LYS A 10 -10.32 -43.48 -9.44
CA LYS A 10 -11.35 -43.75 -10.47
C LYS A 10 -11.25 -42.70 -11.57
N VAL A 11 -11.50 -43.11 -12.80
CA VAL A 11 -11.44 -42.25 -13.99
C VAL A 11 -12.87 -41.88 -14.40
N LEU A 12 -13.10 -40.60 -14.68
CA LEU A 12 -14.34 -40.12 -15.25
C LEU A 12 -14.44 -40.53 -16.72
N GLU A 13 -15.48 -41.27 -17.08
CA GLU A 13 -15.81 -41.60 -18.47
C GLU A 13 -16.35 -40.36 -19.18
N LEU A 14 -15.57 -39.83 -20.11
CA LEU A 14 -15.94 -38.72 -20.98
C LEU A 14 -16.28 -39.25 -22.39
N PRO A 15 -17.18 -38.58 -23.14
CA PRO A 15 -17.35 -38.84 -24.56
C PRO A 15 -16.02 -38.75 -25.33
N GLU A 16 -15.84 -39.58 -26.37
CA GLU A 16 -14.58 -39.62 -27.14
C GLU A 16 -14.23 -38.28 -27.81
N ASP A 17 -15.25 -37.50 -28.15
CA ASP A 17 -15.15 -36.16 -28.76
C ASP A 17 -15.13 -35.03 -27.72
N GLN A 18 -15.16 -35.35 -26.43
CA GLN A 18 -15.18 -34.33 -25.38
C GLN A 18 -13.89 -33.52 -25.39
N THR A 19 -14.06 -32.21 -25.47
CA THR A 19 -12.97 -31.25 -25.27
C THR A 19 -13.26 -30.43 -24.02
N ILE A 20 -12.21 -30.09 -23.28
CA ILE A 20 -12.30 -29.19 -22.14
C ILE A 20 -11.52 -27.93 -22.49
N THR A 21 -12.22 -26.79 -22.48
CA THR A 21 -11.58 -25.48 -22.64
C THR A 21 -11.21 -24.97 -21.26
N ILE A 22 -9.95 -24.65 -21.05
CA ILE A 22 -9.42 -24.08 -19.82
C ILE A 22 -9.04 -22.62 -20.07
N GLU A 23 -9.34 -21.78 -19.10
CA GLU A 23 -8.98 -20.37 -19.07
C GLU A 23 -8.12 -20.07 -17.84
N ILE A 24 -6.94 -19.49 -18.07
CA ILE A 24 -6.05 -18.97 -17.03
C ILE A 24 -6.09 -17.45 -17.10
N ASN A 25 -6.39 -16.80 -15.98
CA ASN A 25 -6.50 -15.35 -15.86
C ASN A 25 -5.40 -14.77 -14.98
N SER A 26 -4.94 -13.57 -15.32
CA SER A 26 -3.97 -12.84 -14.50
C SER A 26 -4.65 -11.81 -13.62
N THR A 27 -4.45 -11.92 -12.31
CA THR A 27 -5.05 -11.04 -11.31
C THR A 27 -4.59 -9.58 -11.42
N ILE A 28 -3.48 -9.30 -12.12
CA ILE A 28 -2.97 -7.94 -12.30
C ILE A 28 -3.92 -7.06 -13.15
N PHE A 29 -4.86 -7.65 -13.90
CA PHE A 29 -5.77 -6.92 -14.79
C PHE A 29 -7.23 -6.90 -14.34
N ASP A 30 -7.62 -7.61 -13.28
CA ASP A 30 -9.05 -7.69 -12.92
C ASP A 30 -9.59 -6.30 -12.55
N ALA A 31 -10.48 -5.74 -13.36
CA ALA A 31 -11.18 -4.51 -13.03
C ALA A 31 -12.33 -4.73 -12.02
N ASP A 32 -12.70 -5.98 -11.76
CA ASP A 32 -13.94 -6.38 -11.06
C ASP A 32 -13.79 -6.54 -9.54
N GLU A 33 -14.95 -6.75 -8.87
CA GLU A 33 -15.10 -7.07 -7.45
C GLU A 33 -14.53 -8.43 -7.03
N ALA A 34 -14.20 -9.34 -7.95
CA ALA A 34 -13.59 -10.65 -7.63
C ALA A 34 -12.18 -10.78 -8.21
N LEU A 35 -11.25 -11.41 -7.48
CA LEU A 35 -9.99 -11.90 -8.06
C LEU A 35 -10.37 -13.08 -8.96
N ARG A 36 -10.18 -12.95 -10.27
CA ARG A 36 -10.60 -14.00 -11.21
C ARG A 36 -9.64 -15.17 -11.09
N GLY A 37 -10.19 -16.32 -10.74
CA GLY A 37 -9.45 -17.58 -10.79
C GLY A 37 -9.36 -18.14 -12.21
N SER A 38 -8.61 -19.24 -12.31
CA SER A 38 -8.61 -20.08 -13.51
C SER A 38 -9.79 -21.05 -13.45
N TYR A 39 -10.39 -21.38 -14.58
CA TYR A 39 -11.52 -22.31 -14.62
C TYR A 39 -11.62 -23.01 -15.98
N SER A 40 -12.37 -24.10 -16.04
CA SER A 40 -12.83 -24.66 -17.30
C SER A 40 -14.21 -24.14 -17.68
N TYR A 41 -14.47 -24.07 -18.98
CA TYR A 41 -15.83 -23.94 -19.46
C TYR A 41 -16.65 -25.18 -19.05
N PRO A 42 -17.98 -25.03 -18.89
CA PRO A 42 -18.84 -26.15 -18.58
C PRO A 42 -18.74 -27.26 -19.63
N PHE A 43 -18.73 -28.50 -19.18
CA PHE A 43 -18.77 -29.71 -20.01
C PHE A 43 -19.73 -30.72 -19.40
N THR A 44 -20.17 -31.70 -20.19
CA THR A 44 -21.19 -32.66 -19.76
C THR A 44 -20.64 -34.08 -19.73
N PHE A 45 -21.05 -34.88 -18.75
CA PHE A 45 -20.79 -36.32 -18.73
C PHE A 45 -22.06 -37.11 -18.41
N GLY A 46 -22.14 -38.36 -18.89
CA GLY A 46 -23.27 -39.24 -18.61
C GLY A 46 -23.17 -39.91 -17.23
N LEU A 47 -24.30 -40.18 -16.59
CA LEU A 47 -24.37 -40.93 -15.32
C LEU A 47 -24.29 -42.45 -15.58
N SER A 48 -23.17 -42.91 -16.14
CA SER A 48 -22.87 -44.35 -16.24
C SER A 48 -22.63 -44.95 -14.85
N PRO A 49 -22.72 -46.29 -14.67
CA PRO A 49 -22.37 -46.92 -13.40
C PRO A 49 -20.97 -46.53 -12.89
N ASN A 50 -19.99 -46.40 -13.79
CA ASN A 50 -18.65 -45.95 -13.41
C ASN A 50 -18.62 -44.47 -13.00
N ASN A 51 -19.31 -43.59 -13.73
CA ASN A 51 -19.37 -42.17 -13.37
C ASN A 51 -20.15 -41.92 -12.06
N CYS A 52 -21.19 -42.70 -11.79
CA CYS A 52 -21.89 -42.69 -10.50
C CYS A 52 -20.93 -43.09 -9.37
N LEU A 53 -20.11 -44.13 -9.57
CA LEU A 53 -19.07 -44.52 -8.62
C LEU A 53 -17.94 -43.49 -8.49
N PHE A 54 -17.60 -42.79 -9.58
CA PHE A 54 -16.58 -41.74 -9.61
C PHE A 54 -16.99 -40.55 -8.73
N ILE A 55 -18.25 -40.10 -8.83
CA ILE A 55 -18.80 -39.01 -7.99
C ILE A 55 -19.28 -39.50 -6.60
N GLY A 56 -19.05 -40.77 -6.25
CA GLY A 56 -19.50 -41.33 -4.97
C GLY A 56 -21.01 -41.37 -4.78
N ASN A 57 -21.78 -41.43 -5.88
CA ASN A 57 -23.24 -41.36 -5.88
C ASN A 57 -23.84 -40.04 -5.32
N SER A 58 -23.10 -38.93 -5.34
CA SER A 58 -23.61 -37.57 -4.98
C SER A 58 -24.73 -37.04 -5.90
N HIS A 59 -25.04 -37.73 -7.00
CA HIS A 59 -26.22 -37.45 -7.83
C HIS A 59 -27.55 -37.87 -7.18
N LEU A 60 -27.50 -38.75 -6.16
CA LEU A 60 -28.70 -39.20 -5.46
C LEU A 60 -29.14 -38.17 -4.42
N PRO A 61 -30.44 -37.83 -4.33
CA PRO A 61 -30.94 -36.87 -3.35
C PRO A 61 -30.61 -37.20 -1.90
N GLU A 62 -30.51 -38.49 -1.58
CA GLU A 62 -30.17 -39.00 -0.26
C GLU A 62 -28.67 -38.99 0.07
N SER A 63 -27.80 -38.69 -0.91
CA SER A 63 -26.36 -38.71 -0.71
C SER A 63 -25.90 -37.50 0.10
N PRO A 64 -25.15 -37.70 1.21
CA PRO A 64 -24.60 -36.59 1.98
C PRO A 64 -23.33 -36.00 1.35
N ILE A 65 -22.87 -36.55 0.22
CA ILE A 65 -21.60 -36.17 -0.42
C ILE A 65 -21.79 -34.90 -1.23
N SER A 66 -20.90 -33.92 -1.04
CA SER A 66 -20.88 -32.67 -1.80
C SER A 66 -20.72 -32.92 -3.31
N THR A 67 -21.32 -32.04 -4.11
CA THR A 67 -21.11 -31.98 -5.57
C THR A 67 -19.74 -31.45 -5.97
N ASP A 68 -18.94 -31.02 -5.00
CA ASP A 68 -17.58 -30.53 -5.21
C ASP A 68 -16.55 -31.64 -4.89
N LEU A 69 -15.85 -32.09 -5.92
CA LEU A 69 -14.93 -33.23 -5.86
C LEU A 69 -13.51 -32.82 -6.27
N LYS A 70 -12.51 -33.11 -5.44
CA LYS A 70 -11.10 -32.92 -5.80
C LYS A 70 -10.68 -33.93 -6.86
N VAL A 71 -10.18 -33.42 -7.98
CA VAL A 71 -9.76 -34.24 -9.13
C VAL A 71 -8.36 -33.87 -9.62
N SER A 72 -7.68 -34.85 -10.21
CA SER A 72 -6.44 -34.69 -10.96
C SER A 72 -6.75 -34.82 -12.45
N VAL A 73 -6.44 -33.78 -13.21
CA VAL A 73 -6.61 -33.76 -14.67
C VAL A 73 -5.26 -34.06 -15.32
N ARG A 74 -5.22 -35.05 -16.21
CA ARG A 74 -4.00 -35.51 -16.87
C ARG A 74 -4.19 -35.54 -18.38
N SER A 75 -3.19 -35.02 -19.08
CA SER A 75 -2.99 -35.18 -20.52
C SER A 75 -1.48 -35.23 -20.71
N GLU A 76 -0.89 -36.43 -20.67
CA GLU A 76 0.57 -36.60 -20.52
C GLU A 76 1.37 -35.77 -21.55
N PRO A 77 2.42 -35.03 -21.12
CA PRO A 77 2.98 -34.90 -19.76
C PRO A 77 2.29 -33.86 -18.84
N PHE A 78 1.27 -33.16 -19.32
CA PHE A 78 0.58 -32.10 -18.58
C PHE A 78 -0.35 -32.67 -17.51
N HIS A 79 -0.25 -32.14 -16.29
CA HIS A 79 -1.15 -32.49 -15.19
C HIS A 79 -1.39 -31.30 -14.28
N PHE A 80 -2.60 -31.19 -13.76
CA PHE A 80 -2.96 -30.19 -12.75
C PHE A 80 -4.08 -30.74 -11.85
N ASN A 81 -4.25 -30.11 -10.70
CA ASN A 81 -5.34 -30.42 -9.78
C ASN A 81 -6.46 -29.38 -9.94
N ALA A 82 -7.69 -29.82 -9.76
CA ALA A 82 -8.87 -28.96 -9.84
C ALA A 82 -9.96 -29.44 -8.88
N LEU A 83 -10.93 -28.57 -8.61
CA LEU A 83 -12.19 -28.91 -7.97
C LEU A 83 -13.25 -29.08 -9.07
N LEU A 84 -13.74 -30.30 -9.27
CA LEU A 84 -14.87 -30.60 -10.14
C LEU A 84 -16.15 -30.25 -9.39
N THR A 85 -16.88 -29.24 -9.88
CA THR A 85 -18.24 -28.94 -9.41
C THR A 85 -19.23 -29.36 -10.49
N PHE A 86 -20.38 -29.91 -10.12
CA PHE A 86 -21.37 -30.35 -11.10
C PHE A 86 -22.80 -30.29 -10.58
N THR A 87 -23.74 -30.20 -11.51
CA THR A 87 -25.18 -30.33 -11.25
C THR A 87 -25.76 -31.40 -12.16
N THR A 88 -26.74 -32.16 -11.67
CA THR A 88 -27.32 -33.28 -12.41
C THR A 88 -28.68 -32.93 -13.00
N SER A 89 -28.87 -33.26 -14.28
CA SER A 89 -30.13 -33.09 -14.99
C SER A 89 -30.44 -34.33 -15.81
N GLY A 90 -31.43 -35.11 -15.38
CA GLY A 90 -31.77 -36.40 -15.99
C GLY A 90 -30.63 -37.42 -15.85
N ASN A 91 -30.14 -37.94 -16.98
CA ASN A 91 -29.05 -38.93 -17.02
C ASN A 91 -27.67 -38.31 -17.28
N LYS A 92 -27.52 -37.00 -17.10
CA LYS A 92 -26.29 -36.24 -17.34
C LYS A 92 -25.96 -35.36 -16.16
N ALA A 93 -24.69 -34.98 -16.08
CA ALA A 93 -24.19 -33.95 -15.19
C ALA A 93 -23.52 -32.84 -16.01
N ASP A 94 -23.88 -31.59 -15.71
CA ASP A 94 -23.22 -30.38 -16.20
C ASP A 94 -22.13 -30.02 -15.19
N ALA A 95 -20.87 -30.02 -15.62
CA ALA A 95 -19.72 -29.90 -14.73
C ALA A 95 -18.75 -28.82 -15.17
N ALA A 96 -18.01 -28.27 -14.22
CA ALA A 96 -16.90 -27.35 -14.45
C ALA A 96 -15.73 -27.69 -13.54
N LEU A 97 -14.51 -27.38 -14.00
CA LEU A 97 -13.29 -27.49 -13.20
C LEU A 97 -12.91 -26.10 -12.70
N LEU A 98 -12.87 -25.93 -11.39
CA LEU A 98 -12.30 -24.76 -10.76
C LEU A 98 -10.81 -25.01 -10.53
N ILE A 99 -9.96 -24.10 -11.01
CA ILE A 99 -8.50 -24.27 -11.06
C ILE A 99 -7.86 -23.14 -10.26
N ASP A 100 -6.81 -23.47 -9.52
CA ASP A 100 -6.03 -22.51 -8.73
C ASP A 100 -6.90 -21.68 -7.77
N LEU A 101 -6.96 -20.37 -7.98
CA LEU A 101 -7.82 -19.44 -7.24
C LEU A 101 -9.31 -19.79 -7.30
N GLY A 102 -9.76 -20.52 -8.32
CA GLY A 102 -11.14 -20.97 -8.43
C GLY A 102 -11.58 -21.83 -7.25
N GLU A 103 -10.70 -22.70 -6.71
CA GLU A 103 -11.01 -23.54 -5.54
C GLU A 103 -11.16 -22.70 -4.26
N LEU A 104 -10.48 -21.54 -4.20
CA LEU A 104 -10.42 -20.69 -3.01
C LEU A 104 -11.36 -19.48 -3.10
N ALA A 105 -12.06 -19.30 -4.21
CA ALA A 105 -12.75 -18.06 -4.54
C ALA A 105 -13.75 -17.66 -3.45
N ASP A 106 -14.51 -18.60 -2.92
CA ASP A 106 -15.51 -18.35 -1.88
C ASP A 106 -14.88 -18.05 -0.52
N GLN A 107 -13.82 -18.78 -0.15
CA GLN A 107 -13.08 -18.52 1.10
C GLN A 107 -12.43 -17.13 1.07
N ILE A 108 -11.81 -16.77 -0.05
CA ILE A 108 -11.12 -15.49 -0.21
C ILE A 108 -12.12 -14.33 -0.30
N ARG A 109 -13.29 -14.54 -0.91
CA ARG A 109 -14.29 -13.48 -1.11
C ARG A 109 -15.11 -13.19 0.14
N ASN A 110 -15.55 -14.23 0.86
CA ASN A 110 -16.59 -14.07 1.86
C ASN A 110 -16.05 -14.05 3.30
N VAL A 111 -14.83 -14.52 3.54
CA VAL A 111 -14.26 -14.58 4.90
C VAL A 111 -13.50 -13.30 5.22
N PRO A 112 -13.90 -12.54 6.25
CA PRO A 112 -13.13 -11.40 6.75
C PRO A 112 -11.74 -11.82 7.20
N VAL A 113 -10.71 -11.02 6.89
CA VAL A 113 -9.33 -11.34 7.29
C VAL A 113 -9.22 -11.44 8.83
N ARG A 114 -9.96 -10.60 9.55
CA ARG A 114 -10.00 -10.61 11.03
C ARG A 114 -10.47 -11.94 11.62
N GLU A 115 -11.42 -12.63 10.99
CA GLU A 115 -11.92 -13.94 11.42
C GLU A 115 -10.99 -15.07 10.99
N PHE A 116 -10.35 -14.90 9.83
CA PHE A 116 -9.41 -15.88 9.30
C PHE A 116 -8.11 -15.97 10.12
N VAL A 117 -7.68 -14.89 10.76
CA VAL A 117 -6.40 -14.79 11.47
C VAL A 117 -6.56 -15.00 12.98
N THR A 118 -6.37 -16.25 13.40
CA THR A 118 -6.49 -16.70 14.80
C THR A 118 -5.18 -16.69 15.62
N GLU A 119 -4.08 -16.19 15.06
CA GLU A 119 -2.77 -16.18 15.75
C GLU A 119 -2.79 -15.31 17.01
N ARG A 120 -2.15 -15.82 18.08
CA ARG A 120 -2.01 -15.13 19.37
C ARG A 120 -0.55 -15.01 19.75
N ILE A 121 -0.11 -13.81 20.16
CA ILE A 121 1.24 -13.59 20.70
C ILE A 121 1.17 -13.22 22.17
N PHE A 122 1.95 -13.91 22.99
CA PHE A 122 2.20 -13.49 24.35
C PHE A 122 3.26 -12.38 24.41
N ILE A 123 2.92 -11.25 25.02
CA ILE A 123 3.81 -10.09 25.16
C ILE A 123 4.54 -10.09 26.51
N GLY A 124 3.86 -10.44 27.59
CA GLY A 124 4.44 -10.48 28.93
C GLY A 124 3.39 -10.61 30.03
N THR A 125 3.83 -10.93 31.25
CA THR A 125 2.97 -11.05 32.44
C THR A 125 2.73 -9.72 33.16
N ASP A 126 3.62 -8.76 32.93
CA ASP A 126 3.67 -7.47 33.60
C ASP A 126 4.28 -6.42 32.67
N GLU A 127 4.27 -5.16 33.12
CA GLU A 127 4.83 -4.02 32.38
C GLU A 127 6.29 -4.27 31.97
N THR A 128 7.14 -4.75 32.89
CA THR A 128 8.57 -4.97 32.65
C THR A 128 8.81 -6.06 31.60
N ALA A 129 8.05 -7.15 31.64
CA ALA A 129 8.11 -8.21 30.65
C ALA A 129 7.63 -7.70 29.27
N ASN A 130 6.55 -6.91 29.24
CA ASN A 130 6.00 -6.35 28.00
C ASN A 130 7.02 -5.45 27.30
N VAL A 131 7.65 -4.55 28.07
CA VAL A 131 8.75 -3.68 27.65
C VAL A 131 9.83 -4.48 26.92
N ALA A 132 10.31 -5.54 27.56
CA ALA A 132 11.41 -6.35 27.03
C ALA A 132 11.03 -7.01 25.70
N THR A 133 9.81 -7.56 25.61
CA THR A 133 9.29 -8.18 24.39
C THR A 133 9.08 -7.17 23.27
N MET A 134 8.47 -6.01 23.55
CA MET A 134 8.29 -4.96 22.56
C MET A 134 9.63 -4.43 22.03
N ARG A 135 10.63 -4.25 22.90
CA ARG A 135 12.00 -3.90 22.49
C ARG A 135 12.60 -4.96 21.56
N LYS A 136 12.43 -6.24 21.89
CA LYS A 136 12.89 -7.35 21.04
C LYS A 136 12.21 -7.34 19.67
N MET A 137 10.90 -7.06 19.62
CA MET A 137 10.16 -6.91 18.37
C MET A 137 10.65 -5.70 17.57
N ALA A 138 10.95 -4.58 18.22
CA ALA A 138 11.36 -3.34 17.56
C ALA A 138 12.70 -3.45 16.81
N VAL A 139 13.62 -4.29 17.29
CA VAL A 139 14.92 -4.55 16.66
C VAL A 139 14.94 -5.79 15.77
N ALA A 140 13.83 -6.53 15.71
CA ALA A 140 13.76 -7.75 14.92
C ALA A 140 13.78 -7.45 13.42
N PRO A 141 14.29 -8.38 12.59
CA PRO A 141 14.08 -8.33 11.15
C PRO A 141 12.56 -8.25 10.82
N PRO A 142 12.16 -7.52 9.77
CA PRO A 142 10.75 -7.42 9.37
C PRO A 142 10.10 -8.79 9.17
N ASN A 143 8.81 -8.90 9.52
CA ASN A 143 8.01 -10.14 9.44
C ASN A 143 8.45 -11.30 10.34
N ARG A 144 9.52 -11.16 11.16
CA ARG A 144 9.89 -12.19 12.16
C ARG A 144 8.79 -12.38 13.21
N TYR A 145 8.18 -11.27 13.60
CA TYR A 145 7.00 -11.22 14.43
C TYR A 145 5.83 -10.69 13.58
N PRO A 146 4.58 -11.04 13.89
CA PRO A 146 3.42 -10.53 13.16
C PRO A 146 3.21 -9.03 13.32
N CYS A 147 3.68 -8.42 14.41
CA CYS A 147 3.42 -7.02 14.70
C CYS A 147 4.58 -6.31 15.41
N VAL A 148 4.47 -4.98 15.46
CA VAL A 148 5.34 -4.04 16.19
C VAL A 148 4.48 -2.97 16.89
N PHE A 149 5.07 -2.25 17.86
CA PHE A 149 4.39 -1.22 18.65
C PHE A 149 5.07 0.14 18.51
N PRO A 150 5.04 0.77 17.32
CA PRO A 150 5.55 2.12 17.16
C PRO A 150 4.64 3.13 17.88
N PRO A 151 5.21 4.18 18.52
CA PRO A 151 4.43 5.29 19.05
C PRO A 151 3.68 6.01 17.93
N PHE A 152 2.47 6.44 18.25
CA PHE A 152 1.67 7.31 17.39
C PHE A 152 0.80 8.24 18.23
N HIS A 153 0.47 9.40 17.69
CA HIS A 153 -0.43 10.35 18.32
C HIS A 153 -1.87 10.09 17.86
N ASN A 154 -2.78 9.94 18.81
CA ASN A 154 -4.21 10.00 18.56
C ASN A 154 -4.93 10.67 19.73
N SER A 155 -5.28 11.95 19.57
CA SER A 155 -5.93 12.73 20.62
C SER A 155 -7.37 12.30 20.92
N GLU A 156 -7.99 11.50 20.05
CA GLU A 156 -9.35 10.96 20.24
C GLU A 156 -9.35 9.45 20.54
N MET A 157 -8.18 8.87 20.82
CA MET A 157 -8.06 7.46 21.23
C MET A 157 -8.97 7.17 22.43
N VAL A 158 -8.93 8.05 23.42
CA VAL A 158 -9.84 8.07 24.58
C VAL A 158 -10.62 9.38 24.51
N GLU A 159 -11.94 9.32 24.64
CA GLU A 159 -12.79 10.51 24.61
C GLU A 159 -12.49 11.45 25.78
N ALA A 160 -12.62 12.76 25.55
CA ALA A 160 -12.26 13.79 26.53
C ALA A 160 -13.14 13.75 27.80
N GLU A 161 -14.33 13.19 27.67
CA GLU A 161 -15.32 13.01 28.73
C GLU A 161 -14.94 11.87 29.69
N PHE A 162 -14.11 10.91 29.26
CA PHE A 162 -13.69 9.80 30.11
C PHE A 162 -12.74 10.29 31.21
N LYS A 163 -13.28 10.40 32.43
CA LYS A 163 -12.56 10.84 33.62
C LYS A 163 -12.82 9.88 34.78
N PRO A 164 -12.12 8.74 34.85
CA PRO A 164 -12.30 7.76 35.93
C PRO A 164 -11.95 8.32 37.31
N ASN A 165 -11.16 9.39 37.37
CA ASN A 165 -10.90 10.18 38.57
C ASN A 165 -10.62 11.65 38.20
N ALA A 166 -10.61 12.54 39.19
CA ALA A 166 -10.45 13.99 39.00
C ALA A 166 -9.09 14.40 38.39
N ASN A 167 -8.08 13.56 38.52
CA ASN A 167 -6.72 13.85 38.06
C ASN A 167 -6.36 13.13 36.75
N TYR A 168 -7.29 12.37 36.17
CA TYR A 168 -7.04 11.64 34.94
C TYR A 168 -6.84 12.60 33.78
N LYS A 169 -5.72 12.45 33.08
CA LYS A 169 -5.43 13.11 31.80
C LYS A 169 -5.38 12.04 30.72
N ALA A 170 -6.26 12.16 29.72
CA ALA A 170 -6.26 11.24 28.59
C ALA A 170 -4.88 11.28 27.90
N PRO A 171 -4.18 10.13 27.77
CA PRO A 171 -2.96 10.06 26.99
C PRO A 171 -3.29 10.30 25.52
N THR A 172 -2.49 11.11 24.85
CA THR A 172 -2.63 11.41 23.42
C THR A 172 -1.62 10.66 22.56
N ILE A 173 -0.55 10.13 23.17
CA ILE A 173 0.42 9.26 22.49
C ILE A 173 0.16 7.82 22.95
N VAL A 174 0.00 6.94 21.98
CA VAL A 174 -0.19 5.50 22.13
C VAL A 174 1.15 4.80 21.89
N ASN A 175 1.40 3.64 22.51
CA ASN A 175 2.66 2.91 22.43
C ASN A 175 3.92 3.74 22.78
N VAL A 176 3.83 4.62 23.79
CA VAL A 176 4.98 5.45 24.24
C VAL A 176 6.18 4.54 24.56
N CYS A 177 7.36 4.76 23.98
CA CYS A 177 8.53 3.89 24.18
C CYS A 177 9.86 4.67 24.08
N TYR A 178 10.77 4.47 25.06
CA TYR A 178 12.07 5.15 25.17
C TYR A 178 13.27 4.18 25.22
N PRO A 179 13.71 3.56 24.11
CA PRO A 179 14.76 2.54 24.17
C PRO A 179 16.14 3.01 24.63
N GLY A 180 16.40 4.33 24.76
CA GLY A 180 17.72 4.91 25.10
C GLY A 180 18.06 5.06 26.58
N THR A 181 17.10 4.90 27.50
CA THR A 181 17.40 4.89 28.94
C THR A 181 17.72 3.46 29.41
N PRO A 182 18.63 3.27 30.40
CA PRO A 182 19.00 1.94 30.92
C PRO A 182 17.80 1.06 31.29
N GLU A 183 16.70 1.71 31.65
CA GLU A 183 15.35 1.16 31.68
C GLU A 183 14.49 2.07 30.79
N PRO A 184 13.91 1.58 29.68
CA PRO A 184 12.97 2.37 28.90
C PRO A 184 11.75 2.56 29.79
N VAL A 185 11.63 3.74 30.40
CA VAL A 185 10.44 4.06 31.20
C VAL A 185 9.33 4.29 30.18
N TYR A 186 8.35 3.40 30.14
CA TYR A 186 7.07 3.68 29.48
C TYR A 186 6.42 4.74 30.34
N SER A 187 6.81 5.99 30.11
CA SER A 187 6.53 7.08 31.03
C SER A 187 5.06 7.43 30.95
N ASN A 188 4.31 6.80 31.83
CA ASN A 188 3.17 7.30 32.55
C ASN A 188 2.97 8.80 32.35
N THR A 189 1.89 9.18 31.68
CA THR A 189 1.22 10.42 32.05
C THR A 189 0.97 10.35 33.55
N LEU A 190 1.44 11.33 34.32
CA LEU A 190 1.65 11.29 35.76
C LEU A 190 0.56 10.65 36.64
N LEU A 191 -0.67 10.42 36.18
CA LEU A 191 -1.78 9.82 36.95
C LEU A 191 -2.72 8.88 36.13
N GLY A 192 -2.26 8.31 35.00
CA GLY A 192 -3.03 7.36 34.20
C GLY A 192 -2.11 6.39 33.46
N THR A 193 -2.27 5.09 33.71
CA THR A 193 -1.44 3.97 33.20
C THR A 193 -1.38 3.95 31.67
N GLY A 194 -0.28 4.42 31.09
CA GLY A 194 -0.03 4.41 29.64
C GLY A 194 0.09 2.99 29.06
N ASP A 195 0.36 2.00 29.90
CA ASP A 195 0.50 0.58 29.54
C ASP A 195 -0.81 -0.07 29.10
N ARG A 196 -1.92 0.64 29.25
CA ARG A 196 -3.25 0.19 28.82
C ARG A 196 -3.57 0.56 27.38
N LEU A 197 -2.73 1.38 26.73
CA LEU A 197 -2.86 1.75 25.33
C LEU A 197 -1.74 1.12 24.49
N LEU A 198 -1.72 -0.21 24.47
CA LEU A 198 -0.88 -0.99 23.57
C LEU A 198 -1.67 -1.34 22.31
N THR A 199 -1.21 -0.88 21.16
CA THR A 199 -1.89 -1.04 19.86
C THR A 199 -0.89 -1.59 18.85
N PRO A 200 -0.97 -2.88 18.49
CA PRO A 200 -0.03 -3.49 17.56
C PRO A 200 -0.29 -3.03 16.12
N PHE A 201 0.78 -2.78 15.37
CA PHE A 201 0.75 -2.58 13.92
C PHE A 201 1.23 -3.86 13.24
N ILE A 202 0.40 -4.43 12.37
CA ILE A 202 0.60 -5.77 11.81
C ILE A 202 1.41 -5.69 10.51
N TYR A 203 2.45 -6.50 10.37
CA TYR A 203 3.20 -6.58 9.13
C TYR A 203 2.38 -7.18 8.00
N VAL A 204 2.33 -6.48 6.87
CA VAL A 204 1.62 -6.91 5.65
C VAL A 204 2.24 -8.20 5.11
N GLY A 205 3.57 -8.30 5.06
CA GLY A 205 4.25 -9.50 4.55
C GLY A 205 4.00 -10.73 5.43
N TRP A 206 3.98 -10.57 6.75
CA TRP A 206 3.60 -11.63 7.67
C TRP A 206 2.14 -12.06 7.44
N LEU A 207 1.22 -11.10 7.31
CA LEU A 207 -0.21 -11.38 7.12
C LEU A 207 -0.47 -12.15 5.82
N ILE A 208 0.14 -11.74 4.71
CA ILE A 208 0.07 -12.49 3.44
C ILE A 208 0.59 -13.92 3.63
N THR A 209 1.76 -14.07 4.28
CA THR A 209 2.35 -15.39 4.53
C THR A 209 1.43 -16.29 5.36
N TYR A 210 0.81 -15.73 6.41
CA TYR A 210 -0.15 -16.45 7.25
C TYR A 210 -1.38 -16.88 6.45
N ILE A 211 -1.96 -15.96 5.67
CA ILE A 211 -3.13 -16.23 4.83
C ILE A 211 -2.82 -17.37 3.86
N CYS A 212 -1.74 -17.27 3.10
CA CYS A 212 -1.34 -18.29 2.15
C CYS A 212 -1.09 -19.64 2.84
N THR A 213 -0.40 -19.66 3.98
CA THR A 213 -0.09 -20.90 4.70
C THR A 213 -1.37 -21.61 5.15
N LYS A 214 -2.35 -20.87 5.69
CA LYS A 214 -3.65 -21.42 6.09
C LYS A 214 -4.46 -21.92 4.90
N LEU A 215 -4.35 -21.27 3.74
CA LEU A 215 -4.92 -21.76 2.48
C LEU A 215 -4.14 -22.94 1.87
N GLY A 216 -3.00 -23.34 2.47
CA GLY A 216 -2.18 -24.47 2.02
C GLY A 216 -1.12 -24.11 0.96
N PHE A 217 -0.65 -22.86 0.92
CA PHE A 217 0.34 -22.36 -0.04
C PHE A 217 1.55 -21.74 0.66
N ALA A 218 2.73 -21.90 0.07
CA ALA A 218 3.91 -21.13 0.42
C ALA A 218 3.93 -19.78 -0.32
N ALA A 219 3.91 -18.68 0.43
CA ALA A 219 4.03 -17.34 -0.15
C ALA A 219 5.47 -17.07 -0.65
N SER A 220 5.59 -16.46 -1.83
CA SER A 220 6.87 -16.11 -2.45
C SER A 220 6.71 -14.94 -3.42
N GLY A 221 7.80 -14.46 -4.03
CA GLY A 221 7.77 -13.40 -5.04
C GLY A 221 8.51 -12.14 -4.63
N THR A 222 8.55 -11.17 -5.54
CA THR A 222 9.40 -9.97 -5.39
C THR A 222 8.92 -9.02 -4.29
N PHE A 223 7.64 -9.09 -3.91
CA PHE A 223 7.09 -8.33 -2.77
C PHE A 223 7.87 -8.59 -1.48
N PHE A 224 8.20 -9.85 -1.19
CA PHE A 224 8.89 -10.23 0.05
C PHE A 224 10.38 -9.92 0.04
N SER A 225 10.99 -9.89 -1.16
CA SER A 225 12.40 -9.53 -1.32
C SER A 225 12.65 -8.02 -1.39
N ASP A 226 11.61 -7.21 -1.58
CA ASP A 226 11.74 -5.76 -1.60
C ASP A 226 11.98 -5.25 -0.15
N PRO A 227 13.13 -4.59 0.11
CA PRO A 227 13.52 -4.20 1.46
C PRO A 227 12.59 -3.17 2.11
N VAL A 228 11.77 -2.48 1.31
CA VAL A 228 10.80 -1.50 1.77
C VAL A 228 9.42 -2.13 1.90
N LEU A 229 8.95 -2.89 0.90
CA LEU A 229 7.60 -3.51 0.96
C LEU A 229 7.50 -4.54 2.08
N SER A 230 8.58 -5.27 2.37
CA SER A 230 8.67 -6.18 3.51
C SER A 230 8.52 -5.50 4.88
N ARG A 231 8.60 -4.16 4.94
CA ARG A 231 8.45 -3.36 6.16
C ARG A 231 7.07 -2.71 6.30
N LEU A 232 6.17 -2.92 5.35
CA LEU A 232 4.82 -2.37 5.43
C LEU A 232 4.09 -2.94 6.64
N VAL A 233 3.50 -2.03 7.41
CA VAL A 233 2.66 -2.35 8.57
C VAL A 233 1.29 -1.68 8.44
N ILE A 234 0.27 -2.34 8.96
CA ILE A 234 -1.11 -1.85 9.00
C ILE A 234 -1.27 -1.00 10.25
N TYR A 235 -1.67 0.25 10.06
CA TYR A 235 -2.06 1.15 11.14
C TYR A 235 -3.38 0.66 11.76
N ASN A 236 -3.45 0.69 13.09
CA ASN A 236 -4.53 0.12 13.87
C ASN A 236 -4.88 1.06 15.03
N THR A 237 -6.15 1.08 15.47
CA THR A 237 -6.63 1.84 16.65
C THR A 237 -7.23 0.96 17.74
N GLN A 238 -7.20 -0.36 17.57
CA GLN A 238 -7.62 -1.34 18.58
C GLN A 238 -6.50 -1.64 19.57
N THR A 239 -6.75 -1.36 20.85
CA THR A 239 -5.86 -1.71 21.96
C THR A 239 -5.95 -3.19 22.32
N VAL A 240 -4.88 -3.70 22.94
CA VAL A 240 -4.82 -5.01 23.60
C VAL A 240 -5.72 -4.99 24.85
N PRO A 241 -6.43 -6.09 25.20
CA PRO A 241 -7.40 -6.16 26.30
C PRO A 241 -6.83 -6.01 27.74
N GLY A 242 -5.62 -5.50 27.90
CA GLY A 242 -4.94 -5.43 29.20
C GLY A 242 -4.53 -6.82 29.73
N LEU A 243 -4.36 -6.93 31.05
CA LEU A 243 -4.03 -8.17 31.72
C LEU A 243 -5.27 -9.08 31.77
N SER A 244 -5.30 -10.15 30.95
CA SER A 244 -6.37 -11.15 31.04
C SER A 244 -6.16 -12.05 32.25
N VAL A 245 -7.26 -12.36 32.96
CA VAL A 245 -7.29 -13.29 34.09
C VAL A 245 -6.88 -14.70 33.66
N ASP A 246 -7.21 -15.10 32.41
CA ASP A 246 -7.03 -16.46 31.92
C ASP A 246 -5.59 -16.75 31.47
N THR A 247 -4.91 -15.76 30.89
CA THR A 247 -3.51 -15.92 30.41
C THR A 247 -2.47 -15.45 31.41
N GLY A 248 -2.88 -14.74 32.47
CA GLY A 248 -1.95 -14.14 33.44
C GLY A 248 -0.97 -13.14 32.80
N GLY A 249 -1.34 -12.54 31.66
CA GLY A 249 -0.47 -11.68 30.87
C GLY A 249 -1.17 -11.02 29.68
N TYR A 250 -0.44 -10.15 28.99
CA TYR A 250 -0.87 -9.42 27.81
C TYR A 250 -0.69 -10.29 26.57
N THR A 251 -1.81 -10.57 25.90
CA THR A 251 -1.84 -11.38 24.67
C THR A 251 -2.43 -10.55 23.53
N VAL A 252 -1.73 -10.52 22.40
CA VAL A 252 -2.21 -9.92 21.16
C VAL A 252 -2.91 -10.99 20.34
N GLU A 253 -4.20 -10.82 20.05
CA GLU A 253 -4.95 -11.65 19.11
C GLU A 253 -5.03 -10.94 17.76
N ILE A 254 -4.22 -11.38 16.80
CA ILE A 254 -3.92 -10.60 15.60
C ILE A 254 -5.19 -10.24 14.80
N GLY A 255 -6.13 -11.18 14.67
CA GLY A 255 -7.41 -10.96 13.99
C GLY A 255 -8.17 -9.73 14.51
N ARG A 256 -8.16 -9.46 15.83
CA ARG A 256 -8.87 -8.31 16.42
C ARG A 256 -8.30 -6.94 16.03
N HIS A 257 -7.07 -6.92 15.56
CA HIS A 257 -6.34 -5.71 15.18
C HIS A 257 -6.33 -5.48 13.66
N LEU A 258 -7.16 -6.22 12.92
CA LEU A 258 -7.41 -6.07 11.49
C LEU A 258 -8.80 -5.45 11.27
N GLY A 259 -8.93 -4.72 10.16
CA GLY A 259 -10.20 -4.09 9.78
C GLY A 259 -11.21 -5.11 9.25
N ASP A 260 -12.43 -4.64 8.97
CA ASP A 260 -13.50 -5.46 8.41
C ASP A 260 -13.43 -5.46 6.87
N TYR A 261 -12.51 -6.26 6.35
CA TYR A 261 -12.35 -6.51 4.93
C TYR A 261 -12.08 -7.99 4.69
N SER A 262 -12.57 -8.51 3.58
CA SER A 262 -12.29 -9.87 3.10
C SER A 262 -10.83 -10.02 2.63
N ILE A 263 -10.37 -11.27 2.50
CA ILE A 263 -9.04 -11.56 1.92
C ILE A 263 -8.95 -11.02 0.49
N SER A 264 -10.04 -11.13 -0.28
CA SER A 264 -10.15 -10.61 -1.65
C SER A 264 -9.92 -9.10 -1.69
N GLU A 265 -10.63 -8.35 -0.84
CA GLU A 265 -10.50 -6.88 -0.75
C GLU A 265 -9.10 -6.47 -0.33
N PHE A 266 -8.51 -7.16 0.65
CA PHE A 266 -7.14 -6.92 1.09
C PHE A 266 -6.13 -7.09 -0.05
N PHE A 267 -6.20 -8.20 -0.79
CA PHE A 267 -5.32 -8.46 -1.93
C PHE A 267 -5.54 -7.51 -3.10
N LYS A 268 -6.79 -7.13 -3.39
CA LYS A 268 -7.10 -6.11 -4.40
C LYS A 268 -6.53 -4.75 -4.03
N ALA A 269 -6.68 -4.36 -2.76
CA ALA A 269 -6.18 -3.11 -2.22
C ALA A 269 -4.65 -3.05 -2.40
N LEU A 270 -3.94 -4.14 -2.08
CA LEU A 270 -2.49 -4.22 -2.33
C LEU A 270 -2.15 -4.16 -3.81
N ARG A 271 -2.88 -4.87 -4.67
CA ARG A 271 -2.67 -4.83 -6.12
C ARG A 271 -2.78 -3.44 -6.68
N THR A 272 -3.83 -2.69 -6.37
CA THR A 272 -4.00 -1.33 -6.89
C THR A 272 -2.98 -0.37 -6.27
N TYR A 273 -2.59 -0.60 -5.02
CA TYR A 273 -1.66 0.27 -4.30
C TYR A 273 -0.19 0.11 -4.70
N VAL A 274 0.28 -1.11 -5.04
CA VAL A 274 1.70 -1.36 -5.43
C VAL A 274 1.88 -2.01 -6.80
N GLY A 275 0.81 -2.20 -7.57
CA GLY A 275 0.83 -2.89 -8.86
C GLY A 275 1.15 -4.39 -8.71
N LEU A 276 0.49 -5.08 -7.78
CA LEU A 276 0.82 -6.46 -7.40
C LEU A 276 0.11 -7.50 -8.27
N SER A 277 0.86 -8.38 -8.93
CA SER A 277 0.33 -9.63 -9.49
C SER A 277 0.34 -10.72 -8.41
N ILE A 278 -0.75 -11.47 -8.33
CA ILE A 278 -0.98 -12.53 -7.35
C ILE A 278 -1.35 -13.79 -8.11
N ASP A 279 -0.47 -14.79 -8.07
CA ASP A 279 -0.65 -16.06 -8.78
C ASP A 279 -0.66 -17.22 -7.78
N PHE A 280 -1.75 -17.98 -7.71
CA PHE A 280 -1.81 -19.19 -6.89
C PHE A 280 -1.62 -20.39 -7.81
N ASN A 281 -0.73 -21.29 -7.43
CA ASN A 281 -0.46 -22.49 -8.20
C ASN A 281 -0.70 -23.73 -7.31
N LEU A 282 -1.80 -24.43 -7.56
CA LEU A 282 -2.21 -25.61 -6.77
C LEU A 282 -1.23 -26.78 -6.90
N THR A 283 -0.59 -26.93 -8.06
CA THR A 283 0.34 -28.03 -8.33
C THR A 283 1.61 -27.88 -7.49
N SER A 284 2.20 -26.69 -7.46
CA SER A 284 3.41 -26.39 -6.68
C SER A 284 3.14 -25.97 -5.24
N ARG A 285 1.87 -25.73 -4.88
CA ARG A 285 1.43 -25.17 -3.58
C ARG A 285 2.17 -23.87 -3.26
N LYS A 286 2.31 -22.98 -4.25
CA LYS A 286 2.93 -21.66 -4.10
C LYS A 286 1.95 -20.55 -4.46
N ALA A 287 2.01 -19.47 -3.70
CA ALA A 287 1.37 -18.20 -4.03
C ALA A 287 2.47 -17.17 -4.32
N ILE A 288 2.50 -16.61 -5.52
CA ILE A 288 3.56 -15.73 -6.03
C ILE A 288 3.03 -14.30 -6.11
N PHE A 289 3.70 -13.39 -5.39
CA PHE A 289 3.37 -11.97 -5.27
C PHE A 289 4.47 -11.12 -5.92
N ASN A 290 4.24 -10.72 -7.18
CA ASN A 290 5.22 -9.97 -7.96
C ASN A 290 4.73 -8.55 -8.27
N THR A 291 5.55 -7.53 -8.01
CA THR A 291 5.21 -6.17 -8.41
C THR A 291 5.35 -5.99 -9.93
N TYR A 292 4.50 -5.16 -10.53
CA TYR A 292 4.59 -4.79 -11.95
C TYR A 292 5.98 -4.31 -12.31
N LYS A 293 6.54 -3.41 -11.49
CA LYS A 293 7.91 -2.88 -11.64
C LYS A 293 8.93 -4.00 -11.76
N SER A 294 8.85 -5.02 -10.89
CA SER A 294 9.77 -6.16 -10.95
C SER A 294 9.60 -6.98 -12.23
N MET A 295 8.37 -7.29 -12.63
CA MET A 295 8.08 -8.05 -13.86
C MET A 295 8.55 -7.30 -15.11
N ALA A 296 8.31 -5.99 -15.17
CA ALA A 296 8.77 -5.12 -16.26
C ALA A 296 10.30 -5.04 -16.34
N SER A 297 10.97 -5.04 -15.19
CA SER A 297 12.44 -5.00 -15.12
C SER A 297 13.11 -6.36 -15.40
N SER A 298 12.36 -7.45 -15.24
CA SER A 298 12.86 -8.83 -15.29
C SER A 298 13.37 -9.20 -16.68
N ASN A 299 14.51 -9.90 -16.69
CA ASN A 299 15.02 -10.54 -17.89
C ASN A 299 14.48 -11.96 -18.09
N ALA A 300 13.85 -12.55 -17.07
CA ALA A 300 13.23 -13.86 -17.17
C ALA A 300 11.89 -13.75 -17.91
N TYR A 301 11.66 -14.63 -18.88
CA TYR A 301 10.40 -14.78 -19.61
C TYR A 301 10.31 -16.18 -20.20
N THR A 302 9.08 -16.63 -20.47
CA THR A 302 8.80 -17.88 -21.18
C THR A 302 8.72 -17.57 -22.68
N ASP A 303 9.72 -17.97 -23.47
CA ASP A 303 9.71 -17.77 -24.93
C ASP A 303 8.79 -18.79 -25.62
N ILE A 304 7.80 -18.31 -26.37
CA ILE A 304 6.88 -19.12 -27.18
C ILE A 304 6.92 -18.71 -28.67
N SER A 305 7.96 -17.98 -29.11
CA SER A 305 8.07 -17.43 -30.47
C SER A 305 7.85 -18.49 -31.56
N GLU A 306 8.46 -19.66 -31.41
CA GLU A 306 8.39 -20.76 -32.39
C GLU A 306 7.02 -21.47 -32.40
N MET A 307 6.17 -21.17 -31.42
CA MET A 307 4.86 -21.79 -31.24
C MET A 307 3.73 -20.90 -31.72
N ILE A 308 4.00 -19.62 -31.99
CA ILE A 308 2.99 -18.70 -32.54
C ILE A 308 2.56 -19.19 -33.93
N VAL A 309 1.25 -19.30 -34.13
CA VAL A 309 0.67 -19.58 -35.44
C VAL A 309 0.75 -18.29 -36.27
N PRO A 310 1.47 -18.28 -37.40
CA PRO A 310 1.62 -17.08 -38.21
C PRO A 310 0.28 -16.46 -38.61
N GLU A 311 0.23 -15.13 -38.69
CA GLU A 311 -0.94 -14.36 -39.17
C GLU A 311 -2.22 -14.50 -38.32
N THR A 312 -2.13 -15.05 -37.10
CA THR A 312 -3.27 -15.17 -36.17
C THR A 312 -3.38 -14.04 -35.15
N TYR A 313 -2.49 -13.05 -35.23
CA TYR A 313 -2.42 -12.01 -34.20
C TYR A 313 -3.41 -10.87 -34.46
N GLY A 314 -4.14 -10.49 -33.43
CA GLY A 314 -4.93 -9.26 -33.33
C GLY A 314 -4.26 -8.29 -32.37
N ILE A 315 -4.30 -6.99 -32.69
CA ILE A 315 -3.87 -5.93 -31.79
C ILE A 315 -5.07 -5.03 -31.57
N ASP A 316 -5.60 -5.06 -30.35
CA ASP A 316 -6.67 -4.15 -29.98
C ASP A 316 -6.13 -2.72 -29.93
N LYS A 317 -6.99 -1.77 -30.29
CA LYS A 317 -6.68 -0.37 -30.01
C LYS A 317 -6.47 -0.25 -28.51
N SER A 318 -5.36 0.39 -28.12
CA SER A 318 -5.22 0.84 -26.74
C SER A 318 -6.51 1.57 -26.39
N ALA A 319 -7.15 1.21 -25.29
CA ALA A 319 -8.41 1.83 -24.90
C ALA A 319 -8.27 3.36 -24.78
N GLY A 320 -7.02 3.88 -24.74
CA GLY A 320 -6.72 5.31 -24.65
C GLY A 320 -7.21 5.89 -23.33
N LYS A 321 -7.57 5.01 -22.39
CA LYS A 321 -8.10 5.34 -21.09
C LYS A 321 -6.97 5.92 -20.28
N GLY A 322 -7.09 7.19 -19.94
CA GLY A 322 -6.37 7.72 -18.81
C GLY A 322 -7.09 7.39 -17.51
N TYR A 323 -6.31 7.36 -16.44
CA TYR A 323 -6.79 7.14 -15.09
C TYR A 323 -6.63 8.42 -14.27
N ASN A 324 -7.63 8.70 -13.45
CA ASN A 324 -7.55 9.68 -12.38
C ASN A 324 -7.62 8.92 -11.05
N ILE A 325 -6.45 8.76 -10.43
CA ILE A 325 -6.26 7.95 -9.24
C ILE A 325 -6.49 8.82 -8.02
N LYS A 326 -7.58 8.58 -7.29
CA LYS A 326 -7.92 9.30 -6.06
C LYS A 326 -7.28 8.58 -4.88
N VAL A 327 -6.44 9.29 -4.13
CA VAL A 327 -5.85 8.76 -2.90
C VAL A 327 -6.97 8.54 -1.88
N PHE A 328 -6.93 7.39 -1.21
CA PHE A 328 -7.86 7.07 -0.14
C PHE A 328 -7.72 8.06 1.03
N SER A 329 -8.85 8.51 1.56
CA SER A 329 -8.95 9.34 2.76
C SER A 329 -9.83 8.63 3.78
N ASP A 330 -9.33 8.38 4.98
CA ASP A 330 -10.15 7.85 6.07
C ASP A 330 -11.13 8.94 6.54
N GLY A 331 -12.42 8.73 6.30
CA GLY A 331 -13.46 9.70 6.66
C GLY A 331 -13.61 9.92 8.17
N SER A 332 -13.15 8.95 8.97
CA SER A 332 -13.17 8.99 10.43
C SER A 332 -11.99 9.77 11.02
N ASP A 333 -10.92 9.99 10.25
CA ASP A 333 -9.72 10.70 10.71
C ASP A 333 -9.79 12.19 10.37
N LYS A 334 -9.96 13.02 11.39
CA LYS A 334 -10.06 14.49 11.23
C LYS A 334 -8.74 15.11 10.76
N TYR A 335 -7.58 14.47 10.99
CA TYR A 335 -6.30 14.99 10.52
C TYR A 335 -6.09 14.86 9.02
N VAL A 336 -6.73 13.89 8.37
CA VAL A 336 -6.64 13.72 6.91
C VAL A 336 -7.26 14.92 6.17
N ARG A 337 -8.11 15.71 6.85
CA ARG A 337 -8.67 16.95 6.31
C ARG A 337 -7.64 18.08 6.23
N TYR A 338 -6.40 17.92 6.68
CA TYR A 338 -5.42 19.00 6.74
C TYR A 338 -4.16 18.69 5.92
N HIS A 339 -3.54 19.73 5.36
CA HIS A 339 -2.40 19.59 4.45
C HIS A 339 -1.24 18.80 5.10
N PRO A 340 -0.57 17.89 4.37
CA PRO A 340 0.46 17.01 4.95
C PRO A 340 1.83 17.65 5.15
N PHE A 341 1.98 18.95 4.87
CA PHE A 341 3.26 19.63 5.02
C PHE A 341 3.38 20.25 6.41
N PRO A 342 4.57 20.26 7.01
CA PRO A 342 4.76 20.68 8.39
C PRO A 342 4.30 22.11 8.57
N PHE A 343 3.17 22.28 9.26
CA PHE A 343 2.73 23.59 9.71
C PHE A 343 3.74 24.13 10.72
N ASP A 344 4.05 25.42 10.61
CA ASP A 344 4.53 26.16 11.77
C ASP A 344 3.48 25.96 12.87
N SER A 345 3.88 25.33 13.99
CA SER A 345 3.06 25.04 15.18
C SER A 345 2.24 26.22 15.71
N LYS A 346 2.50 27.43 15.21
CA LYS A 346 1.84 28.69 15.57
C LYS A 346 0.67 29.08 14.67
N GLU A 347 0.41 28.41 13.54
CA GLU A 347 -0.76 28.73 12.72
C GLU A 347 -2.04 28.11 13.32
N ILE A 348 -2.90 28.97 13.87
CA ILE A 348 -3.93 28.61 14.86
C ILE A 348 -5.07 27.74 14.29
N GLN A 349 -5.29 27.66 12.98
CA GLN A 349 -6.25 26.71 12.40
C GLN A 349 -5.83 26.20 11.03
N PRO A 350 -5.63 24.88 10.86
CA PRO A 350 -5.35 24.31 9.55
C PRO A 350 -6.60 24.47 8.67
N LYS A 351 -6.40 24.97 7.44
CA LYS A 351 -7.49 25.06 6.45
C LYS A 351 -7.86 23.66 6.00
N GLU A 352 -9.14 23.31 6.07
CA GLU A 352 -9.65 22.06 5.49
C GLU A 352 -9.21 21.93 4.02
N LEU A 353 -8.61 20.79 3.67
CA LEU A 353 -8.35 20.36 2.32
C LEU A 353 -9.69 20.21 1.61
N LYS A 354 -9.97 21.13 0.69
CA LYS A 354 -11.18 21.06 -0.16
C LYS A 354 -11.12 19.96 -1.23
N SER A 355 -9.97 19.30 -1.42
CA SER A 355 -9.77 18.32 -2.48
C SER A 355 -8.97 17.11 -2.01
N SER A 356 -9.50 15.91 -2.26
CA SER A 356 -8.74 14.66 -2.22
C SER A 356 -7.53 14.76 -3.16
N PHE A 357 -6.35 14.32 -2.73
CA PHE A 357 -5.19 14.18 -3.61
C PHE A 357 -5.55 13.22 -4.75
N SER A 358 -5.25 13.61 -5.99
CA SER A 358 -5.39 12.72 -7.13
C SER A 358 -4.22 12.83 -8.09
N PHE A 359 -3.87 11.69 -8.67
CA PHE A 359 -2.85 11.58 -9.71
C PHE A 359 -3.52 11.29 -11.04
N THR A 360 -2.88 11.71 -12.12
CA THR A 360 -3.42 11.50 -13.47
C THR A 360 -2.41 10.78 -14.34
N VAL A 361 -2.90 9.81 -15.11
CA VAL A 361 -2.20 9.20 -16.25
C VAL A 361 -3.11 9.32 -17.47
N GLY A 362 -2.57 9.71 -18.63
CA GLY A 362 -3.33 9.75 -19.89
C GLY A 362 -4.51 10.75 -19.91
N THR A 363 -5.61 10.37 -20.58
CA THR A 363 -6.81 11.21 -20.88
C THR A 363 -7.82 11.41 -19.74
N LYS A 364 -7.57 10.90 -18.52
CA LYS A 364 -8.46 10.96 -17.33
C LYS A 364 -9.88 10.35 -17.48
N GLN A 365 -10.09 9.41 -18.39
CA GLN A 365 -11.43 8.86 -18.64
C GLN A 365 -11.97 7.92 -17.55
N THR A 366 -11.10 7.37 -16.69
CA THR A 366 -11.49 6.41 -15.65
C THR A 366 -11.06 6.92 -14.28
N ASP A 367 -12.02 7.24 -13.42
CA ASP A 367 -11.76 7.50 -12.00
C ASP A 367 -11.51 6.18 -11.28
N MET A 368 -10.44 6.10 -10.50
CA MET A 368 -10.14 4.95 -9.65
C MET A 368 -9.78 5.43 -8.25
N GLY A 369 -10.53 5.00 -7.25
CA GLY A 369 -10.19 5.21 -5.85
C GLY A 369 -9.22 4.13 -5.38
N LEU A 370 -8.16 4.54 -4.66
CA LEU A 370 -7.38 3.59 -3.87
C LEU A 370 -8.21 3.15 -2.65
N SER A 371 -8.01 1.91 -2.21
CA SER A 371 -8.62 1.38 -0.97
C SER A 371 -7.65 1.44 0.22
N ILE A 372 -6.40 1.86 -0.03
CA ILE A 372 -5.35 1.97 0.98
C ILE A 372 -4.99 3.44 1.14
N GLY A 373 -5.07 3.91 2.38
CA GLY A 373 -4.57 5.22 2.79
C GLY A 373 -3.22 5.15 3.48
N THR A 374 -2.81 6.30 4.02
CA THR A 374 -1.69 6.40 4.95
C THR A 374 -2.08 7.32 6.11
N VAL A 375 -1.17 7.52 7.06
CA VAL A 375 -1.36 8.40 8.22
C VAL A 375 -0.41 9.59 8.09
N ARG A 376 -0.87 10.78 8.44
CA ARG A 376 -0.02 11.98 8.51
C ARG A 376 1.10 11.77 9.53
N MET A 377 2.25 12.40 9.30
CA MET A 377 3.33 12.48 10.30
C MET A 377 3.36 13.86 10.92
N ASP A 378 3.54 13.94 12.23
CA ASP A 378 3.72 15.20 12.95
C ASP A 378 4.84 15.09 14.00
N SER A 379 5.44 16.24 14.31
CA SER A 379 6.45 16.36 15.37
C SER A 379 5.74 16.55 16.72
N PHE A 380 6.01 15.67 17.67
CA PHE A 380 5.51 15.76 19.04
C PHE A 380 6.67 15.69 20.02
N LYS A 381 6.59 16.49 21.07
CA LYS A 381 7.52 16.35 22.19
C LYS A 381 7.40 14.98 22.80
N SER A 382 8.53 14.37 23.09
CA SER A 382 8.56 13.16 23.89
C SER A 382 7.91 13.48 25.26
N THR A 383 7.02 12.61 25.72
CA THR A 383 6.11 12.80 26.87
C THR A 383 6.79 13.19 28.20
N ASN A 384 8.11 13.03 28.32
CA ASN A 384 8.87 13.33 29.54
C ASN A 384 9.38 14.77 29.66
N ASP A 385 9.39 15.55 28.58
CA ASP A 385 9.99 16.88 28.62
C ASP A 385 8.97 18.00 28.40
N THR A 386 8.55 18.63 29.51
CA THR A 386 7.68 19.81 29.46
C THR A 386 8.43 21.07 29.03
N SER A 387 9.76 21.03 28.89
CA SER A 387 10.54 22.19 28.48
C SER A 387 10.25 22.56 27.01
N ALA A 388 10.43 23.84 26.70
CA ALA A 388 10.30 24.32 25.32
C ALA A 388 11.28 23.62 24.37
N ALA A 389 12.42 23.12 24.88
CA ALA A 389 13.56 22.60 24.14
C ALA A 389 13.68 21.07 24.15
N GLY A 390 12.65 20.36 24.61
CA GLY A 390 12.71 18.90 24.75
C GLY A 390 12.80 18.14 23.42
N PRO A 391 13.26 16.88 23.46
CA PRO A 391 13.33 16.02 22.27
C PRO A 391 11.97 15.86 21.62
N GLU A 392 11.94 15.90 20.30
CA GLU A 392 10.75 15.70 19.49
C GLU A 392 10.86 14.40 18.69
N TRP A 393 9.75 13.67 18.66
CA TRP A 393 9.53 12.52 17.82
C TRP A 393 8.72 12.93 16.61
N LEU A 394 9.12 12.45 15.44
CA LEU A 394 8.25 12.40 14.28
C LEU A 394 7.46 11.08 14.35
N ILE A 395 6.15 11.15 14.54
CA ILE A 395 5.30 9.95 14.69
C ILE A 395 4.02 10.08 13.86
N PRO A 396 3.36 8.96 13.52
CA PRO A 396 2.06 9.00 12.87
C PRO A 396 1.05 9.74 13.76
N ALA A 397 0.20 10.55 13.16
CA ALA A 397 -0.79 11.36 13.83
C ALA A 397 -2.17 11.12 13.21
N ALA A 398 -3.12 10.73 14.05
CA ALA A 398 -4.53 10.63 13.70
C ALA A 398 -5.38 11.42 14.69
N GLN A 399 -6.62 11.72 14.30
CA GLN A 399 -7.63 12.24 15.21
C GLN A 399 -8.95 11.52 14.93
N GLN A 400 -9.12 10.37 15.59
CA GLN A 400 -10.31 9.53 15.46
C GLN A 400 -10.54 8.70 16.74
N PRO A 401 -11.79 8.26 17.01
CA PRO A 401 -12.09 7.34 18.10
C PRO A 401 -11.24 6.06 18.06
N GLY A 402 -10.65 5.69 19.20
CA GLY A 402 -9.95 4.41 19.37
C GLY A 402 -10.90 3.26 19.68
N ASN A 403 -10.39 2.03 19.75
CA ASN A 403 -11.12 0.90 20.32
C ASN A 403 -10.40 0.38 21.57
N LEU A 404 -10.98 0.65 22.73
CA LEU A 404 -10.39 0.38 24.04
C LEU A 404 -10.85 -0.99 24.54
N ALA A 405 -9.95 -1.94 24.72
CA ALA A 405 -10.29 -3.30 25.13
C ALA A 405 -10.00 -3.59 26.61
N ASP A 406 -9.12 -2.81 27.26
CA ASP A 406 -8.81 -2.97 28.68
C ASP A 406 -10.06 -2.66 29.55
N PRO A 407 -10.47 -3.56 30.47
CA PRO A 407 -11.62 -3.35 31.36
C PRO A 407 -11.60 -2.07 32.17
N TYR A 408 -10.44 -1.45 32.39
CA TYR A 408 -10.35 -0.12 32.98
C TYR A 408 -11.19 0.93 32.24
N PHE A 409 -11.32 0.77 30.91
CA PHE A 409 -12.09 1.65 30.06
C PHE A 409 -13.56 1.23 29.92
N GLU A 410 -14.11 0.32 30.73
CA GLU A 410 -15.50 -0.17 30.57
C GLU A 410 -16.54 0.97 30.48
N LYS A 411 -16.31 2.08 31.17
CA LYS A 411 -17.20 3.26 31.15
C LYS A 411 -16.98 4.21 29.97
N SER A 412 -16.00 3.92 29.12
CA SER A 412 -15.65 4.75 27.97
C SER A 412 -16.63 4.52 26.81
N ALA A 413 -16.97 5.60 26.10
CA ALA A 413 -17.68 5.55 24.84
C ALA A 413 -16.88 4.82 23.75
N ASN A 414 -15.56 4.67 23.89
CA ASN A 414 -14.70 3.93 22.98
C ASN A 414 -14.43 2.49 23.43
N TYR A 415 -15.03 2.03 24.53
CA TYR A 415 -14.87 0.65 25.01
C TYR A 415 -15.43 -0.36 24.01
N SER A 416 -14.57 -1.29 23.59
CA SER A 416 -14.87 -2.42 22.73
C SER A 416 -14.54 -3.70 23.52
N PRO A 417 -15.55 -4.35 24.13
CA PRO A 417 -15.33 -5.41 25.11
C PRO A 417 -14.56 -6.59 24.52
N TYR A 418 -13.61 -7.09 25.31
CA TYR A 418 -13.00 -8.39 25.05
C TYR A 418 -13.97 -9.48 25.51
N VAL A 419 -14.86 -9.94 24.63
CA VAL A 419 -15.72 -11.08 24.94
C VAL A 419 -14.84 -12.32 25.11
N ASP A 420 -15.07 -13.01 26.23
CA ASP A 420 -14.35 -14.17 26.75
C ASP A 420 -14.30 -15.33 25.75
N ALA A 421 -13.20 -16.07 25.75
CA ALA A 421 -12.79 -17.10 24.79
C ALA A 421 -13.69 -18.36 24.76
N ASN A 422 -14.78 -18.36 25.52
CA ASN A 422 -15.75 -19.46 25.59
C ASN A 422 -16.72 -19.48 24.40
N ASP A 423 -16.77 -18.41 23.59
CA ASP A 423 -17.29 -18.44 22.22
C ASP A 423 -16.14 -18.15 21.24
N PRO A 424 -15.34 -19.17 20.88
CA PRO A 424 -14.18 -19.01 20.01
C PRO A 424 -14.53 -18.54 18.59
N ASP A 425 -15.81 -18.57 18.22
CA ASP A 425 -16.27 -18.34 16.85
C ASP A 425 -16.72 -16.89 16.58
N ALA A 426 -16.81 -16.03 17.61
CA ALA A 426 -17.23 -14.63 17.43
C ALA A 426 -16.19 -13.64 17.96
N ILE A 427 -15.28 -13.19 17.10
CA ILE A 427 -14.54 -11.95 17.35
C ILE A 427 -15.57 -10.80 17.22
N PRO A 428 -15.95 -10.09 18.30
CA PRO A 428 -16.91 -9.01 18.18
C PRO A 428 -16.36 -7.93 17.24
N PRO A 429 -17.20 -7.32 16.39
CA PRO A 429 -16.77 -6.23 15.55
C PRO A 429 -16.20 -5.11 16.42
N ALA A 430 -15.20 -4.41 15.89
CA ALA A 430 -14.69 -3.23 16.56
C ALA A 430 -15.83 -2.20 16.68
N LYS A 431 -15.87 -1.48 17.78
CA LYS A 431 -16.92 -0.49 18.01
C LYS A 431 -16.83 0.69 17.04
N ASN A 432 -15.60 1.14 16.84
CA ASN A 432 -15.25 2.23 15.95
C ASN A 432 -14.52 1.65 14.74
N GLU A 433 -15.05 1.88 13.54
CA GLU A 433 -14.40 1.49 12.29
C GLU A 433 -13.11 2.28 12.07
N TRP A 434 -12.13 1.66 11.45
CA TRP A 434 -10.94 2.34 10.92
C TRP A 434 -10.59 1.78 9.54
N ALA A 435 -10.11 2.63 8.65
CA ALA A 435 -9.75 2.20 7.32
C ALA A 435 -8.37 1.51 7.24
N LEU A 436 -8.17 0.72 6.17
CA LEU A 436 -6.87 0.14 5.83
C LEU A 436 -5.87 1.24 5.47
N ARG A 437 -4.98 1.56 6.42
CA ARG A 437 -3.88 2.51 6.24
C ARG A 437 -2.55 1.82 6.44
N LEU A 438 -1.59 2.12 5.57
CA LEU A 438 -0.24 1.57 5.65
C LEU A 438 0.78 2.60 6.11
N LEU A 439 1.79 2.09 6.82
CA LEU A 439 3.01 2.77 7.23
C LEU A 439 4.22 1.88 6.90
N VAL A 440 5.41 2.45 6.85
CA VAL A 440 6.66 1.69 6.76
C VAL A 440 7.33 1.66 8.13
N TYR A 441 7.63 0.47 8.65
CA TYR A 441 8.36 0.31 9.90
C TYR A 441 9.87 0.22 9.66
N TRP A 442 10.60 1.25 10.09
CA TRP A 442 12.02 1.40 9.83
C TRP A 442 12.92 0.89 10.96
N GLY A 443 12.35 0.25 11.99
CA GLY A 443 13.09 -0.16 13.19
C GLY A 443 13.26 1.01 14.15
N LEU A 444 14.39 1.05 14.85
CA LEU A 444 14.73 2.16 15.75
C LEU A 444 15.30 3.35 14.97
N LYS A 445 14.82 4.56 15.26
CA LYS A 445 15.34 5.83 14.71
C LYS A 445 15.59 6.85 15.81
N GLU A 446 16.50 7.78 15.54
CA GLU A 446 16.84 8.87 16.45
C GLU A 446 15.74 9.94 16.46
N ASP A 447 15.43 10.43 17.65
CA ASP A 447 14.70 11.68 17.88
C ASP A 447 15.61 12.91 17.66
N THR A 448 15.08 14.12 17.87
CA THR A 448 15.89 15.35 17.69
C THR A 448 17.07 15.47 18.67
N ALA A 449 17.06 14.77 19.81
CA ALA A 449 18.17 14.71 20.77
C ALA A 449 19.12 13.52 20.56
N GLY A 450 18.84 12.64 19.59
CA GLY A 450 19.65 11.45 19.32
C GLY A 450 19.24 10.19 20.10
N ASN A 451 18.13 10.21 20.85
CA ASN A 451 17.62 9.00 21.50
C ASN A 451 16.88 8.13 20.47
N PHE A 452 17.07 6.83 20.54
CA PHE A 452 16.34 5.91 19.67
C PHE A 452 14.88 5.72 20.13
N TYR A 453 13.95 5.54 19.19
CA TYR A 453 12.58 5.07 19.41
C TYR A 453 12.10 4.21 18.22
N PRO A 454 11.14 3.28 18.42
CA PRO A 454 10.56 2.52 17.31
C PRO A 454 9.87 3.48 16.32
N TYR A 455 10.16 3.36 15.03
CA TYR A 455 9.72 4.35 14.04
C TYR A 455 8.91 3.70 12.92
N ALA A 456 7.61 3.91 12.94
CA ALA A 456 6.73 3.71 11.79
C ALA A 456 6.39 5.05 11.17
N SER A 457 6.39 5.11 9.84
CA SER A 457 6.22 6.39 9.16
C SER A 457 5.61 6.25 7.78
N SER A 458 4.85 7.27 7.38
CA SER A 458 4.42 7.45 5.99
C SER A 458 5.41 8.26 5.17
N VAL A 459 6.51 8.76 5.76
CA VAL A 459 7.58 9.49 5.06
C VAL A 459 8.92 8.76 5.17
N SER A 460 9.91 9.18 4.38
CA SER A 460 11.23 8.53 4.32
C SER A 460 12.36 9.26 5.06
N TYR A 461 12.01 10.22 5.92
CA TYR A 461 12.93 11.00 6.73
C TYR A 461 12.68 10.85 8.23
N ASP A 462 13.68 11.08 9.07
CA ASP A 462 13.57 10.92 10.54
C ASP A 462 13.09 12.21 11.24
N ALA A 463 13.12 12.23 12.58
CA ALA A 463 12.74 13.41 13.37
C ALA A 463 13.64 14.64 13.16
N LYS A 464 14.86 14.44 12.66
CA LYS A 464 15.77 15.50 12.21
C LYS A 464 15.57 15.82 10.72
N TYR A 465 14.58 15.23 10.07
CA TYR A 465 14.32 15.33 8.65
C TYR A 465 15.50 14.84 7.80
N ARG A 466 16.35 13.94 8.33
CA ARG A 466 17.40 13.28 7.54
C ARG A 466 16.76 12.15 6.75
N ILE A 467 17.07 12.08 5.47
CA ILE A 467 16.49 11.12 4.55
C ILE A 467 17.25 9.82 4.67
N PHE A 468 16.53 8.74 4.95
CA PHE A 468 17.15 7.43 5.18
C PHE A 468 16.40 6.30 4.47
N GLY A 469 15.16 6.54 4.05
CA GLY A 469 14.35 5.59 3.29
C GLY A 469 14.27 5.99 1.82
N GLU A 470 13.83 5.05 0.98
CA GLU A 470 13.67 5.28 -0.46
C GLU A 470 12.20 5.29 -0.90
N LEU A 471 11.27 5.31 0.06
CA LEU A 471 9.83 5.33 -0.20
C LEU A 471 9.13 6.13 0.88
N SER A 472 8.32 7.07 0.43
CA SER A 472 7.25 7.69 1.18
C SER A 472 5.91 7.06 0.79
N LEU A 473 5.02 6.85 1.75
CA LEU A 473 3.62 6.53 1.49
C LEU A 473 2.75 7.79 1.42
N GLN A 474 3.29 8.94 1.85
CA GLN A 474 2.63 10.24 1.81
C GLN A 474 2.57 10.75 0.36
N PRO A 475 1.37 10.96 -0.22
CA PRO A 475 1.24 11.49 -1.57
C PRO A 475 1.90 12.84 -1.76
N GLY A 476 2.54 13.04 -2.91
CA GLY A 476 3.18 14.31 -3.28
C GLY A 476 4.63 14.43 -2.81
N GLU A 477 5.12 13.50 -1.99
CA GLU A 477 6.55 13.38 -1.73
C GLU A 477 7.29 12.91 -2.99
N PRO A 478 8.54 13.36 -3.22
CA PRO A 478 9.30 12.96 -4.40
C PRO A 478 9.47 11.46 -4.57
N ASP A 479 9.64 10.75 -3.46
CA ASP A 479 9.78 9.30 -3.35
C ASP A 479 8.49 8.60 -2.95
N ASP A 480 7.34 9.21 -3.22
CA ASP A 480 6.05 8.63 -2.87
C ASP A 480 5.77 7.29 -3.59
N ILE A 481 4.79 6.57 -3.06
CA ILE A 481 4.30 5.30 -3.60
C ILE A 481 3.82 5.44 -5.05
N TRP A 482 3.31 6.63 -5.40
CA TRP A 482 2.88 6.94 -6.75
C TRP A 482 4.05 6.84 -7.72
N ASN A 483 5.11 7.61 -7.48
CA ASN A 483 6.29 7.65 -8.34
C ASN A 483 7.05 6.31 -8.33
N ARG A 484 7.09 5.60 -7.20
CA ARG A 484 7.88 4.37 -7.09
C ARG A 484 7.20 3.14 -7.70
N TYR A 485 5.88 3.00 -7.60
CA TYR A 485 5.13 1.81 -8.04
C TYR A 485 3.89 2.11 -8.88
N GLN A 486 2.96 2.95 -8.40
CA GLN A 486 1.62 3.07 -9.00
C GLN A 486 1.68 3.68 -10.41
N LYS A 487 2.49 4.72 -10.60
CA LYS A 487 2.65 5.42 -11.90
C LYS A 487 3.01 4.45 -13.00
N PHE A 488 4.02 3.59 -12.78
CA PHE A 488 4.43 2.56 -13.74
C PHE A 488 3.29 1.61 -14.10
N TYR A 489 2.53 1.16 -13.10
CA TYR A 489 1.42 0.24 -13.29
C TYR A 489 0.27 0.90 -14.05
N PHE A 490 -0.14 2.12 -13.70
CA PHE A 490 -1.23 2.81 -14.39
C PHE A 490 -0.85 3.33 -15.78
N GLU A 491 0.39 3.77 -15.98
CA GLU A 491 0.92 4.09 -17.32
C GLU A 491 0.91 2.85 -18.20
N PHE A 492 1.28 1.69 -17.66
CA PHE A 492 1.17 0.42 -18.36
C PHE A 492 -0.28 0.08 -18.73
N LEU A 493 -1.22 0.17 -17.78
CA LEU A 493 -2.64 -0.08 -18.08
C LEU A 493 -3.19 0.89 -19.13
N ALA A 494 -2.75 2.15 -19.13
CA ALA A 494 -3.24 3.19 -20.04
C ALA A 494 -2.66 3.07 -21.45
N SER A 495 -1.38 2.73 -21.55
CA SER A 495 -0.63 2.76 -22.81
C SER A 495 -0.49 1.40 -23.49
N SER A 496 -0.55 0.30 -22.74
CA SER A 496 -0.38 -1.04 -23.30
C SER A 496 -1.52 -1.41 -24.23
N LYS A 497 -1.17 -1.99 -25.38
CA LYS A 497 -2.12 -2.61 -26.29
C LYS A 497 -2.29 -4.07 -25.92
N LYS A 498 -3.53 -4.55 -25.95
CA LYS A 498 -3.83 -5.96 -25.84
C LYS A 498 -3.50 -6.63 -27.18
N VAL A 499 -2.78 -7.73 -27.10
CA VAL A 499 -2.42 -8.58 -28.24
C VAL A 499 -3.04 -9.93 -28.01
N THR A 500 -3.79 -10.41 -29.00
CA THR A 500 -4.37 -11.76 -29.03
C THR A 500 -3.68 -12.54 -30.13
N THR A 501 -3.27 -13.78 -29.89
CA THR A 501 -2.65 -14.64 -30.92
C THR A 501 -2.86 -16.10 -30.60
N LEU A 502 -2.89 -16.96 -31.63
CA LEU A 502 -2.92 -18.40 -31.44
C LEU A 502 -1.50 -18.96 -31.34
N ALA A 503 -1.30 -19.88 -30.43
CA ALA A 503 -0.06 -20.61 -30.24
C ALA A 503 -0.32 -22.13 -30.21
N ARG A 504 0.49 -22.89 -30.93
CA ARG A 504 0.53 -24.35 -30.86
C ARG A 504 1.53 -24.77 -29.77
N LEU A 505 1.07 -24.81 -28.53
CA LEU A 505 1.91 -25.13 -27.38
C LEU A 505 2.03 -26.63 -27.20
N SER A 506 3.24 -27.13 -26.96
CA SER A 506 3.39 -28.49 -26.42
C SER A 506 2.84 -28.52 -25.00
N LEU A 507 2.37 -29.69 -24.56
CA LEU A 507 1.86 -29.88 -23.21
C LEU A 507 2.91 -29.56 -22.12
N SER A 508 4.20 -29.79 -22.39
CA SER A 508 5.29 -29.37 -21.51
C SER A 508 5.39 -27.84 -21.44
N LYS A 509 5.36 -27.16 -22.60
CA LYS A 509 5.50 -25.70 -22.62
C LYS A 509 4.30 -24.99 -22.02
N LEU A 510 3.11 -25.54 -22.19
CA LEU A 510 1.89 -25.06 -21.57
C LEU A 510 2.04 -24.94 -20.04
N GLY A 511 2.66 -25.92 -19.39
CA GLY A 511 2.94 -25.89 -17.96
C GLY A 511 3.99 -24.85 -17.52
N GLU A 512 4.78 -24.30 -18.45
CA GLU A 512 5.74 -23.22 -18.18
C GLU A 512 5.13 -21.81 -18.31
N VAL A 513 3.94 -21.70 -18.92
CA VAL A 513 3.24 -20.41 -19.05
C VAL A 513 2.47 -20.14 -17.75
N SER A 514 2.86 -19.07 -17.04
CA SER A 514 2.23 -18.65 -15.79
C SER A 514 1.93 -17.15 -15.83
N PRO A 515 0.84 -16.68 -15.19
CA PRO A 515 0.56 -15.26 -15.00
C PRO A 515 1.69 -14.48 -14.28
N SER A 516 2.51 -15.16 -13.47
CA SER A 516 3.57 -14.56 -12.68
C SER A 516 4.87 -14.28 -13.44
N VAL A 517 5.02 -14.81 -14.66
CA VAL A 517 6.22 -14.70 -15.50
C VAL A 517 5.84 -14.10 -16.86
N PRO A 518 6.53 -13.05 -17.34
CA PRO A 518 6.28 -12.53 -18.68
C PRO A 518 6.45 -13.58 -19.77
N VAL A 519 5.64 -13.52 -20.81
CA VAL A 519 5.72 -14.39 -21.99
C VAL A 519 6.38 -13.62 -23.12
N GLY A 520 7.39 -14.22 -23.75
CA GLY A 520 8.10 -13.63 -24.88
C GLY A 520 7.64 -14.24 -26.20
N PHE A 521 7.34 -13.42 -27.21
CA PHE A 521 7.16 -13.92 -28.57
C PHE A 521 7.43 -12.87 -29.64
N LYS A 522 7.70 -13.34 -30.86
CA LYS A 522 7.88 -12.51 -32.06
C LYS A 522 6.61 -12.54 -32.90
N LEU A 523 6.08 -11.37 -33.23
CA LEU A 523 5.09 -11.22 -34.30
C LEU A 523 5.82 -11.12 -35.64
N SER A 524 5.14 -11.44 -36.76
CA SER A 524 5.78 -11.62 -38.09
C SER A 524 6.69 -10.48 -38.54
N ASN A 525 6.46 -9.25 -38.07
CA ASN A 525 7.24 -8.04 -38.42
C ASN A 525 7.84 -7.33 -37.21
N GLN A 526 7.99 -7.99 -36.06
CA GLN A 526 8.45 -7.35 -34.82
C GLN A 526 9.63 -8.09 -34.22
N VAL A 527 10.45 -7.33 -33.49
CA VAL A 527 11.43 -7.91 -32.55
C VAL A 527 10.70 -8.63 -31.43
N LEU A 528 11.41 -9.53 -30.73
CA LEU A 528 10.88 -10.24 -29.57
C LEU A 528 10.29 -9.24 -28.57
N GLY A 529 8.98 -9.31 -28.37
CA GLY A 529 8.26 -8.57 -27.34
C GLY A 529 8.13 -9.40 -26.08
N LYS A 530 8.05 -8.75 -24.91
CA LYS A 530 7.63 -9.37 -23.67
C LYS A 530 6.22 -8.92 -23.34
N TYR A 531 5.40 -9.83 -22.87
CA TYR A 531 3.98 -9.60 -22.61
C TYR A 531 3.65 -10.09 -21.21
N ILE A 532 2.87 -9.31 -20.45
CA ILE A 532 2.20 -9.85 -19.27
C ILE A 532 0.94 -10.56 -19.77
N LEU A 533 0.78 -11.81 -19.37
CA LEU A 533 -0.41 -12.60 -19.67
C LEU A 533 -1.63 -11.91 -19.06
N GLU A 534 -2.65 -11.62 -19.86
CA GLU A 534 -3.97 -11.19 -19.39
C GLU A 534 -4.86 -12.42 -19.24
N LYS A 535 -4.90 -13.26 -20.29
CA LYS A 535 -5.70 -14.47 -20.36
C LYS A 535 -5.05 -15.50 -21.28
N LEU A 536 -5.06 -16.78 -20.90
CA LEU A 536 -4.68 -17.91 -21.76
C LEU A 536 -5.85 -18.88 -21.83
N SER A 537 -6.38 -19.10 -23.03
CA SER A 537 -7.46 -20.07 -23.25
C SER A 537 -6.95 -21.22 -24.11
N TYR A 538 -7.16 -22.46 -23.72
CA TYR A 538 -6.72 -23.60 -24.52
C TYR A 538 -7.68 -24.78 -24.42
N ARG A 539 -7.71 -25.60 -25.47
CA ARG A 539 -8.53 -26.80 -25.52
C ARG A 539 -7.65 -28.03 -25.33
N LEU A 540 -7.95 -28.82 -24.32
CA LEU A 540 -7.34 -30.14 -24.15
C LEU A 540 -8.05 -31.12 -25.10
N SER A 541 -7.32 -31.66 -26.09
CA SER A 541 -7.78 -32.74 -26.97
C SER A 541 -6.82 -33.94 -26.92
N ALA A 542 -7.32 -35.11 -27.29
CA ALA A 542 -6.71 -36.39 -26.93
C ALA A 542 -5.56 -36.90 -27.83
N SER A 543 -5.27 -36.29 -28.99
CA SER A 543 -4.55 -37.02 -30.07
C SER A 543 -3.15 -36.53 -30.47
N GLU A 544 -2.76 -35.26 -30.29
CA GLU A 544 -1.56 -34.73 -30.97
C GLU A 544 -0.40 -34.25 -30.08
N GLY A 545 -0.52 -34.27 -28.74
CA GLY A 545 0.55 -33.80 -27.84
C GLY A 545 0.80 -32.29 -27.85
N TYR A 546 0.04 -31.55 -28.66
CA TYR A 546 -0.02 -30.10 -28.71
C TYR A 546 -1.43 -29.62 -28.41
N VAL A 547 -1.55 -28.42 -27.87
CA VAL A 547 -2.81 -27.70 -27.72
C VAL A 547 -2.77 -26.44 -28.57
N LEU A 548 -3.90 -26.10 -29.16
CA LEU A 548 -4.11 -24.78 -29.70
C LEU A 548 -4.57 -23.89 -28.55
N ALA A 549 -3.73 -22.91 -28.20
CA ALA A 549 -3.97 -21.94 -27.15
C ALA A 549 -4.15 -20.55 -27.75
N GLU A 550 -5.17 -19.84 -27.31
CA GLU A 550 -5.34 -18.41 -27.54
C GLU A 550 -4.69 -17.65 -26.38
N PHE A 551 -3.62 -16.93 -26.72
CA PHE A 551 -2.91 -16.06 -25.80
C PHE A 551 -3.46 -14.64 -25.94
N GLU A 552 -3.85 -14.04 -24.82
CA GLU A 552 -4.13 -12.63 -24.68
C GLU A 552 -3.16 -12.00 -23.68
N GLY A 553 -2.44 -10.97 -24.10
CA GLY A 553 -1.49 -10.29 -23.22
C GLY A 553 -1.20 -8.87 -23.61
N ARG A 554 -0.57 -8.15 -22.69
CA ARG A 554 -0.21 -6.74 -22.87
C ARG A 554 1.29 -6.59 -22.93
N GLN A 555 1.76 -5.94 -23.99
CA GLN A 555 3.19 -5.75 -24.21
C GLN A 555 3.77 -4.89 -23.08
N LEU A 556 4.83 -5.40 -22.44
CA LEU A 556 5.67 -4.61 -21.55
C LEU A 556 6.37 -3.54 -22.39
N VAL A 557 6.19 -2.27 -22.00
CA VAL A 557 6.87 -1.16 -22.67
C VAL A 557 8.39 -1.37 -22.52
N PRO A 558 9.19 -1.26 -23.60
CA PRO A 558 10.64 -1.41 -23.52
C PRO A 558 11.26 -0.47 -22.47
N LYS A 559 12.31 -0.92 -21.77
CA LYS A 559 13.05 -0.18 -20.71
C LYS A 559 13.46 1.26 -21.06
N LEU A 560 13.45 1.64 -22.34
CA LEU A 560 13.79 2.98 -22.83
C LEU A 560 12.70 4.02 -22.57
N PHE A 561 11.46 3.61 -22.26
CA PHE A 561 10.51 4.51 -21.65
C PHE A 561 10.92 4.71 -20.19
N LYS A 562 11.73 5.75 -19.93
CA LYS A 562 11.64 6.41 -18.64
C LYS A 562 10.17 6.84 -18.51
N PRO A 563 9.44 6.47 -17.44
CA PRO A 563 8.13 7.06 -17.21
C PRO A 563 8.28 8.58 -17.31
N SER A 564 7.28 9.28 -17.86
CA SER A 564 7.33 10.75 -17.91
C SER A 564 7.57 11.24 -16.49
N GLY A 565 8.66 11.97 -16.22
CA GLY A 565 9.00 12.35 -14.85
C GLY A 565 9.64 11.27 -13.98
N ALA A 566 10.49 10.43 -14.57
CA ALA A 566 11.22 9.42 -13.82
C ALA A 566 12.06 10.06 -12.70
N TYR A 567 11.65 9.75 -11.47
CA TYR A 567 12.39 9.88 -10.22
C TYR A 567 13.92 9.91 -10.42
N ASP A 568 14.56 11.05 -10.14
CA ASP A 568 16.02 11.10 -9.99
C ASP A 568 16.36 10.93 -8.49
N PRO A 569 16.92 9.78 -8.08
CA PRO A 569 17.29 9.54 -6.68
C PRO A 569 18.25 10.59 -6.12
N LYS A 570 19.00 11.30 -6.98
CA LYS A 570 19.98 12.31 -6.57
C LYS A 570 19.33 13.61 -6.09
N LEU A 571 18.14 13.96 -6.56
CA LEU A 571 17.48 15.23 -6.25
C LEU A 571 16.83 15.24 -4.86
N ILE A 572 16.76 14.07 -4.21
CA ILE A 572 15.91 13.87 -3.03
C ILE A 572 16.68 14.03 -1.74
N ASN A 573 18.01 13.97 -1.75
CA ASN A 573 18.80 13.93 -0.51
C ASN A 573 19.01 15.28 0.17
N SER A 574 18.43 16.35 -0.37
CA SER A 574 18.68 17.73 0.07
C SER A 574 17.38 18.48 0.35
N TRP A 575 17.42 19.37 1.35
CA TRP A 575 16.35 20.31 1.66
C TRP A 575 16.69 21.69 1.13
N VAL A 576 15.72 22.36 0.50
CA VAL A 576 15.88 23.74 0.04
C VAL A 576 15.08 24.69 0.94
N GLN A 577 15.74 25.70 1.49
CA GLN A 577 15.13 26.77 2.27
C GLN A 577 15.22 28.08 1.49
N LEU A 578 14.08 28.75 1.27
CA LEU A 578 14.08 30.13 0.78
C LEU A 578 14.05 31.10 1.96
N ALA A 579 15.01 32.02 2.00
CA ALA A 579 15.12 33.06 3.01
C ALA A 579 15.16 34.45 2.35
N ILE A 580 14.74 35.46 3.11
CA ILE A 580 14.85 36.86 2.72
C ILE A 580 15.99 37.50 3.50
N GLU A 581 17.01 37.99 2.80
CA GLU A 581 18.24 38.55 3.38
C GLU A 581 18.55 39.96 2.86
N ASN A 582 19.64 40.56 3.34
CA ASN A 582 20.19 41.83 2.83
C ASN A 582 19.15 42.94 2.69
N ARG A 583 18.38 43.17 3.76
CA ARG A 583 17.33 44.19 3.75
C ARG A 583 17.97 45.58 3.72
N VAL A 584 17.79 46.30 2.62
CA VAL A 584 18.26 47.68 2.44
C VAL A 584 17.05 48.60 2.37
N THR A 585 17.03 49.68 3.14
CA THR A 585 15.99 50.70 3.05
C THR A 585 16.57 51.95 2.39
N GLU A 586 15.94 52.40 1.32
CA GLU A 586 16.30 53.59 0.57
C GLU A 586 15.13 54.58 0.59
N ASP A 587 15.43 55.86 0.78
CA ASP A 587 14.44 56.91 0.62
C ASP A 587 14.19 57.12 -0.88
N ALA A 588 12.95 56.89 -1.32
CA ALA A 588 12.55 56.96 -2.72
C ALA A 588 12.25 58.39 -3.19
N ASN A 589 12.26 59.37 -2.28
CA ASN A 589 12.14 60.79 -2.62
C ASN A 589 13.01 61.67 -1.73
N GLU A 590 13.32 62.87 -2.22
CA GLU A 590 14.16 63.88 -1.55
C GLU A 590 13.59 64.34 -0.19
N ASN A 591 12.30 64.10 0.04
CA ASN A 591 11.60 64.46 1.28
C ASN A 591 11.56 63.32 2.32
N GLY A 592 12.11 62.14 2.03
CA GLY A 592 12.14 60.99 2.93
C GLY A 592 10.77 60.41 3.30
N SER A 593 9.71 60.77 2.57
CA SER A 593 8.34 60.36 2.87
C SER A 593 7.96 59.00 2.27
N ILE A 594 8.77 58.47 1.35
CA ILE A 594 8.61 57.13 0.79
C ILE A 594 9.90 56.35 1.05
N ARG A 595 9.82 55.23 1.74
CA ARG A 595 10.93 54.31 2.00
C ARG A 595 10.72 53.00 1.25
N ASN A 596 11.55 52.76 0.26
CA ASN A 596 11.63 51.48 -0.43
C ASN A 596 12.55 50.55 0.37
N SER A 597 12.02 49.45 0.86
CA SER A 597 12.83 48.36 1.42
C SER A 597 13.05 47.34 0.32
N TYR A 598 14.30 47.06 -0.02
CA TYR A 598 14.71 45.98 -0.90
C TYR A 598 15.26 44.83 -0.07
N ALA A 599 15.15 43.61 -0.57
CA ALA A 599 15.75 42.43 0.04
C ALA A 599 16.17 41.44 -1.04
N ASP A 600 17.13 40.57 -0.73
CA ASP A 600 17.50 39.46 -1.59
C ASP A 600 16.67 38.23 -1.22
N ILE A 601 16.22 37.47 -2.22
CA ILE A 601 15.72 36.11 -2.01
C ILE A 601 16.92 35.19 -2.16
N VAL A 602 17.21 34.43 -1.12
CA VAL A 602 18.36 33.54 -1.03
C VAL A 602 17.84 32.12 -0.85
N ALA A 603 18.36 31.21 -1.66
CA ALA A 603 18.12 29.79 -1.49
C ALA A 603 19.31 29.15 -0.78
N TYR A 604 18.99 28.38 0.26
CA TYR A 604 19.91 27.56 1.02
C TYR A 604 19.66 26.07 0.76
N VAL A 605 20.72 25.28 0.73
CA VAL A 605 20.62 23.81 0.62
C VAL A 605 21.18 23.14 1.86
N TRP A 606 20.40 22.24 2.45
CA TRP A 606 20.69 21.60 3.72
C TRP A 606 20.61 20.08 3.58
N LYS A 607 21.43 19.35 4.34
CA LYS A 607 21.35 17.89 4.44
C LYS A 607 20.17 17.40 5.27
N ASP A 608 19.67 18.28 6.14
CA ASP A 608 18.58 18.01 7.07
C ASP A 608 17.55 19.15 7.03
N GLY A 609 16.29 18.80 7.27
CA GLY A 609 15.18 19.75 7.27
C GLY A 609 15.04 20.55 8.58
N LEU A 610 15.91 20.34 9.58
CA LEU A 610 16.08 21.27 10.70
C LEU A 610 17.04 22.42 10.36
N PHE A 611 17.62 22.42 9.14
CA PHE A 611 18.53 23.43 8.63
C PHE A 611 19.79 23.58 9.51
N THR A 612 20.34 22.45 9.98
CA THR A 612 21.52 22.44 10.85
C THR A 612 22.82 22.09 10.13
N GLU A 613 22.75 21.27 9.08
CA GLU A 613 23.92 20.80 8.32
C GLU A 613 23.89 21.34 6.88
N PRO A 614 24.74 22.31 6.51
CA PRO A 614 24.77 22.87 5.16
C PRO A 614 25.24 21.81 4.14
N GLU A 615 24.65 21.84 2.93
CA GLU A 615 25.04 20.98 1.82
C GLU A 615 25.52 21.79 0.62
N ASN A 616 26.68 21.43 0.07
CA ASN A 616 27.16 22.02 -1.17
C ASN A 616 26.68 21.20 -2.37
N THR A 617 25.83 21.79 -3.20
CA THR A 617 25.37 21.15 -4.44
C THR A 617 26.07 21.74 -5.67
N GLN A 618 26.23 20.93 -6.70
CA GLN A 618 26.70 21.40 -8.01
C GLN A 618 25.49 21.56 -8.92
N SER A 619 24.98 22.80 -9.02
CA SER A 619 23.98 23.21 -10.02
C SER A 619 22.59 22.58 -9.86
N LEU A 620 21.95 22.81 -8.71
CA LEU A 620 20.57 22.38 -8.43
C LEU A 620 19.57 23.37 -9.06
N LEU A 621 18.74 22.94 -10.02
CA LEU A 621 17.69 23.79 -10.57
C LEU A 621 16.49 23.81 -9.62
N ILE A 622 16.15 24.99 -9.12
CA ILE A 622 14.94 25.22 -8.35
C ILE A 622 13.92 26.00 -9.16
N GLU A 623 12.65 25.63 -9.04
CA GLU A 623 11.52 26.44 -9.47
C GLU A 623 10.79 27.01 -8.25
N TYR A 624 10.37 28.26 -8.29
CA TYR A 624 9.65 28.85 -7.17
C TYR A 624 8.58 29.84 -7.64
N VAL A 625 7.55 30.00 -6.81
CA VAL A 625 6.41 30.85 -7.11
C VAL A 625 6.47 32.09 -6.23
N LYS A 626 6.67 33.23 -6.89
CA LYS A 626 6.63 34.55 -6.27
C LYS A 626 5.21 35.10 -6.37
N LYS A 627 4.58 35.34 -5.23
CA LYS A 627 3.27 36.02 -5.14
C LYS A 627 3.48 37.43 -4.60
N VAL A 628 3.13 38.40 -5.42
CA VAL A 628 3.16 39.83 -5.12
C VAL A 628 1.72 40.27 -4.89
N ASP A 629 1.40 40.75 -3.69
CA ASP A 629 0.16 41.49 -3.46
C ASP A 629 0.49 42.99 -3.60
N ASP A 630 0.27 43.56 -4.78
CA ASP A 630 0.39 45.01 -5.00
C ASP A 630 -0.94 45.69 -4.66
N TYR A 631 -0.96 46.97 -4.30
CA TYR A 631 -2.17 47.70 -3.94
C TYR A 631 -2.27 48.98 -4.75
N ASP A 632 -3.38 49.18 -5.45
CA ASP A 632 -3.61 50.42 -6.20
C ASP A 632 -3.82 51.62 -5.25
N VAL A 633 -3.98 52.81 -5.85
CA VAL A 633 -4.26 54.06 -5.11
C VAL A 633 -5.54 54.02 -4.25
N ASN A 634 -6.43 53.06 -4.52
CA ASN A 634 -7.67 52.84 -3.79
C ASN A 634 -7.55 51.74 -2.73
N GLY A 635 -6.39 51.08 -2.59
CA GLY A 635 -6.18 49.96 -1.69
C GLY A 635 -6.77 48.64 -2.18
N ILE A 636 -7.05 48.51 -3.48
CA ILE A 636 -7.50 47.26 -4.10
C ILE A 636 -6.27 46.40 -4.37
N PRO A 637 -6.21 45.15 -3.84
CA PRO A 637 -5.06 44.28 -4.05
C PRO A 637 -5.04 43.73 -5.49
N HIS A 638 -3.95 43.99 -6.21
CA HIS A 638 -3.56 43.33 -7.44
C HIS A 638 -2.57 42.20 -7.15
N LYS A 639 -3.03 40.96 -7.33
CA LYS A 639 -2.20 39.78 -7.09
C LYS A 639 -1.50 39.36 -8.38
N THR A 640 -0.18 39.47 -8.41
CA THR A 640 0.63 38.92 -9.48
C THR A 640 1.34 37.66 -9.00
N THR A 641 1.21 36.57 -9.74
CA THR A 641 1.91 35.31 -9.47
C THR A 641 2.89 35.04 -10.61
N THR A 642 4.17 34.95 -10.30
CA THR A 642 5.24 34.69 -11.28
C THR A 642 5.93 33.38 -10.93
N LYS A 643 6.04 32.47 -11.90
CA LYS A 643 6.91 31.30 -11.81
C LYS A 643 8.31 31.69 -12.24
N LEU A 644 9.29 31.36 -11.40
CA LEU A 644 10.70 31.67 -11.60
C LEU A 644 11.52 30.38 -11.46
N SER A 645 12.68 30.33 -12.09
CA SER A 645 13.63 29.25 -11.91
C SER A 645 15.05 29.78 -11.75
N SER A 646 15.86 29.09 -10.95
CA SER A 646 17.25 29.48 -10.67
C SER A 646 18.11 28.26 -10.39
N TYR A 647 19.38 28.32 -10.78
CA TYR A 647 20.36 27.30 -10.44
C TYR A 647 21.07 27.67 -9.15
N ILE A 648 21.00 26.80 -8.15
CA ILE A 648 21.77 26.91 -6.92
C ILE A 648 23.13 26.26 -7.11
N SER A 649 24.18 26.99 -6.77
CA SER A 649 25.55 26.48 -6.72
C SER A 649 26.11 26.67 -5.31
N GLY A 650 26.56 25.59 -4.69
CA GLY A 650 26.98 25.56 -3.28
C GLY A 650 25.80 25.54 -2.30
N HIS A 651 26.08 25.85 -1.04
CA HIS A 651 25.09 25.90 0.04
C HIS A 651 24.14 27.09 -0.04
N ARG A 652 24.61 28.25 -0.50
CA ARG A 652 23.86 29.51 -0.49
C ARG A 652 23.92 30.15 -1.87
N THR A 653 22.78 30.47 -2.48
CA THR A 653 22.71 31.20 -3.75
C THR A 653 21.66 32.29 -3.67
N VAL A 654 22.00 33.51 -4.08
CA VAL A 654 21.02 34.60 -4.27
C VAL A 654 20.24 34.28 -5.54
N VAL A 655 18.96 33.97 -5.40
CA VAL A 655 18.09 33.59 -6.54
C VAL A 655 17.37 34.77 -7.15
N GLU A 656 17.19 35.84 -6.39
CA GLU A 656 16.72 37.14 -6.88
C GLU A 656 17.31 38.23 -5.98
N SER A 657 17.88 39.29 -6.58
CA SER A 657 18.46 40.39 -5.82
C SER A 657 17.61 41.66 -5.91
N ARG A 658 17.62 42.46 -4.82
CA ARG A 658 16.90 43.73 -4.69
C ARG A 658 15.40 43.64 -5.00
N VAL A 659 14.74 42.63 -4.46
CA VAL A 659 13.27 42.49 -4.49
C VAL A 659 12.66 43.55 -3.57
N LEU A 660 11.77 44.39 -4.10
CA LEU A 660 11.07 45.43 -3.34
C LEU A 660 10.16 44.79 -2.28
N HIS A 661 10.60 44.79 -1.03
CA HIS A 661 9.95 44.15 0.11
C HIS A 661 8.86 45.03 0.76
N LEU A 662 9.01 46.36 0.79
CA LEU A 662 8.05 47.26 1.45
C LEU A 662 8.17 48.70 0.93
N VAL A 663 7.05 49.42 0.78
CA VAL A 663 7.04 50.87 0.53
C VAL A 663 6.37 51.57 1.72
N ALA A 664 7.15 52.10 2.67
CA ALA A 664 6.59 52.85 3.81
C ALA A 664 6.47 54.33 3.44
N GLY A 665 5.24 54.85 3.37
CA GLY A 665 5.00 56.25 2.96
C GLY A 665 3.62 56.52 2.35
N ASN A 666 2.94 55.48 1.89
CA ASN A 666 1.54 55.55 1.48
C ASN A 666 0.72 54.69 2.46
N PRO A 667 -0.23 55.25 3.25
CA PRO A 667 -1.03 54.48 4.21
C PRO A 667 -1.94 53.41 3.58
N ARG A 668 -1.87 53.22 2.24
CA ARG A 668 -2.72 52.31 1.46
C ARG A 668 -1.96 51.30 0.59
N GLY A 669 -0.63 51.31 0.57
CA GLY A 669 0.21 50.45 -0.29
C GLY A 669 1.04 49.45 0.50
N LEU A 670 0.43 48.40 1.04
CA LEU A 670 1.12 47.43 1.89
C LEU A 670 1.41 46.16 1.09
N ILE A 671 2.56 46.08 0.41
CA ILE A 671 2.91 44.88 -0.36
C ILE A 671 3.19 43.72 0.60
N LYS A 672 2.28 42.75 0.65
CA LYS A 672 2.45 41.52 1.43
C LYS A 672 2.98 40.43 0.50
N TRP A 673 4.19 39.96 0.78
CA TRP A 673 4.78 38.83 0.07
C TRP A 673 4.38 37.55 0.78
N THR A 674 3.94 36.55 0.01
CA THR A 674 3.98 35.16 0.49
C THR A 674 4.74 34.36 -0.55
N THR A 675 6.03 34.19 -0.33
CA THR A 675 6.86 33.34 -1.18
C THR A 675 6.58 31.90 -0.77
N TRP A 676 6.05 31.10 -1.69
CA TRP A 676 5.99 29.66 -1.53
C TRP A 676 6.91 29.08 -2.59
N ALA A 677 7.97 28.39 -2.18
CA ALA A 677 8.69 27.52 -3.09
C ALA A 677 7.79 26.31 -3.37
N MET A 678 6.97 26.39 -4.41
CA MET A 678 6.60 25.17 -5.12
C MET A 678 7.73 24.92 -6.09
N LEU A 679 8.65 24.04 -5.70
CA LEU A 679 9.55 23.39 -6.63
C LEU A 679 8.66 22.58 -7.57
N ASP A 680 8.20 23.20 -8.66
CA ASP A 680 7.53 22.54 -9.79
C ASP A 680 8.57 21.70 -10.56
N GLY A 681 9.22 20.79 -9.85
CA GLY A 681 10.11 19.79 -10.39
C GLY A 681 9.77 18.49 -9.69
N GLU A 682 9.39 17.48 -10.48
CA GLU A 682 9.20 16.11 -10.00
C GLU A 682 10.52 15.64 -9.33
N GLY A 683 10.68 15.82 -8.02
CA GLY A 683 11.90 15.39 -7.34
C GLY A 683 12.33 16.06 -6.02
N TYR A 684 11.70 17.13 -5.53
CA TYR A 684 12.25 17.87 -4.37
C TYR A 684 11.36 17.92 -3.14
N ARG A 685 11.99 17.88 -1.95
CA ARG A 685 11.33 18.14 -0.66
C ARG A 685 11.47 19.60 -0.27
N THR A 686 10.35 20.25 0.03
CA THR A 686 10.32 21.62 0.54
C THR A 686 9.79 21.64 1.96
N ARG A 687 10.35 22.54 2.77
CA ARG A 687 9.85 22.89 4.10
C ARG A 687 9.70 24.39 4.22
#